data_AF-A0A5J5I1W9-F1
#
_entry.id   AF-A0A5J5I1W9-F1
#
_cell.length_a   1.000
_cell.length_b   1.000
_cell.length_c   1.000
_cell.angle_alpha   90.00
_cell.angle_beta   90.00
_cell.angle_gamma   90.00
#
_symmetry.space_group_name_H-M   'P 1'
#
loop_
_entity.id
_entity.type
_entity.pdbx_description
1 polymer ?
#
loop_
_entity_poly.entity_id
_entity_poly.type
_entity_poly.pdbx_seq_one_letter_code
_entity_poly.pdbx_strand_id
1 'polypeptide(L)'
;MTRFFLLMLFIIKNKLFFLKFKRQGRRMKMDQKESTRFIFFEKSGKRWKYSKISFSLLSLMTIIFIFFIVKGLFTIPTLAHLDMNNSSIEPINHSVSNPVPADGNEISLDSIHITEQETKPKVFTFYQSKHHSNKENQVSLKKNIHSIDVLIPDWFYFNKEGRIIEKSDPKIDYLAKKNGVQIIPSITLDANSTADDVHNWLSNPQTQNQIIQNLLSVIQTKGYQGVHLNFESVHWEDKELYYQFVADLYHSFHHSGLLLTVFVRLGDDTYDTKLLSDVSDHMIVRAFDQQTEQSEPGPLASFQWTQELVNQYKGSIEKLVLCLANYGYDWNVTTGEPATPYYFSTLIEMINRENLTIQWNQHFLAPYVRYKEHNEEHFIWFLDAATFYNQLKIAQSYHIPSIGIWNIGSEDPTIWRLLSNHKANPLDLETIPNSVSTAIEGKGDFLKVTKVEAEGKRRFELDHHFIKKEMYEKYPTPYLLERYGVDEKKVAISFDDGPNPEYTGKILEVLNHYKVKAAFFLIGRNASLYPELTKRIHKEGHEVGSHTFTHTDVMSISDKKLELELNSTQRVIQGITGHSVIMFRPPLLSFNKRPNEPPTKEFFDRMVKIQNLGYTVVDSTIDPKDWNGKSAEEIVKETIAHVQNGQIILLHDSGGDRTPTIEALPKIIEWLQTNGYSIVPVSELVGMKRSTVMPPVQETEESITPFYLYGSFFQAALIKSVKFFLYLLITIGLLRLAMLLFFSLKQKRKSKHLVYKDSYQPFVSVLIAAYNEETVIEKTIHSIMNSRYRRFELIIVDDGSKDQTVNIVETECKKYSNIRLLRKENGGKSSALNLGIEHASAEIIVTLDADTVIAEDTISMIIRHFIDPNVGAVSGNVKIGNRKNLLTWWQHIEYVTGFNLEKRAFDELDSITVVPGAIGAWKKSAIKEVDLFEEDTLAEDTDVTMKLLRKGYKIRSEVDAIAYTEAPEDIRSFIKQRYRWTFGILQCLWKHKGAVFDKKNKKLGLIAIPNMLFQYVLLASAPLADIILIIALIYGHMLVVYFYLIFLLMDALASIYAFSLEKEKKKPLLTLFIQRMVYRQFFTYVVWKSLLFAIKGQLMGWNKLQRTGNVVQTDFEKHQEKNVDFSV
;
A
#
# COMPACT_ATOMS: atom_id res chain seq x y z
N MET A 1 7.88 -11.93 30.88
CA MET A 1 6.83 -12.98 30.89
C MET A 1 5.94 -12.92 32.13
N THR A 2 6.44 -13.17 33.33
CA THR A 2 5.63 -13.23 34.58
C THR A 2 4.93 -11.92 34.92
N ARG A 3 5.59 -10.77 34.69
CA ARG A 3 5.00 -9.43 34.95
C ARG A 3 3.85 -9.08 33.99
N PHE A 4 3.91 -9.50 32.72
CA PHE A 4 2.82 -9.27 31.75
C PHE A 4 1.62 -10.19 32.04
N PHE A 5 1.89 -11.44 32.42
CA PHE A 5 0.86 -12.39 32.84
C PHE A 5 0.20 -11.98 34.18
N LEU A 6 0.98 -11.46 35.13
CA LEU A 6 0.48 -10.87 36.37
C LEU A 6 -0.30 -9.58 36.12
N LEU A 7 0.13 -8.73 35.18
CA LEU A 7 -0.61 -7.54 34.78
C LEU A 7 -1.93 -7.90 34.07
N MET A 8 -1.94 -8.94 33.23
CA MET A 8 -3.16 -9.49 32.59
C MET A 8 -4.10 -10.10 33.62
N LEU A 9 -3.60 -10.94 34.53
CA LEU A 9 -4.38 -11.47 35.66
C LEU A 9 -4.87 -10.35 36.58
N PHE A 10 -4.09 -9.28 36.76
CA PHE A 10 -4.46 -8.09 37.52
C PHE A 10 -5.51 -7.26 36.79
N ILE A 11 -5.49 -7.13 35.47
CA ILE A 11 -6.51 -6.46 34.64
C ILE A 11 -7.80 -7.31 34.56
N ILE A 12 -7.67 -8.64 34.52
CA ILE A 12 -8.79 -9.59 34.60
C ILE A 12 -9.41 -9.56 36.02
N LYS A 13 -8.59 -9.46 37.09
CA LYS A 13 -9.06 -9.24 38.47
C LYS A 13 -9.65 -7.85 38.67
N ASN A 14 -9.06 -6.82 38.08
CA ASN A 14 -9.46 -5.42 38.20
C ASN A 14 -10.18 -4.95 36.93
N LYS A 15 -11.46 -5.31 36.85
CA LYS A 15 -12.51 -4.61 36.10
C LYS A 15 -12.10 -4.12 34.70
N LEU A 16 -12.05 -5.04 33.74
CA LEU A 16 -12.19 -4.70 32.32
C LEU A 16 -13.45 -3.82 32.11
N PHE A 17 -13.21 -2.60 31.64
CA PHE A 17 -14.00 -1.75 30.74
C PHE A 17 -15.54 -1.85 30.75
N PHE A 18 -16.16 -2.16 31.87
CA PHE A 18 -17.56 -1.86 32.09
C PHE A 18 -17.62 -0.53 32.80
N LEU A 19 -18.13 0.49 32.10
CA LEU A 19 -18.74 1.67 32.72
C LEU A 19 -19.30 1.27 34.07
N LYS A 20 -18.79 1.88 35.13
CA LYS A 20 -19.21 1.70 36.52
C LYS A 20 -20.68 2.14 36.62
N PHE A 21 -21.60 1.37 36.04
CA PHE A 21 -23.02 1.48 36.29
C PHE A 21 -23.19 0.99 37.70
N LYS A 22 -23.10 1.95 38.63
CA LYS A 22 -23.50 1.81 40.03
C LYS A 22 -24.78 0.99 40.03
N ARG A 23 -24.85 -0.01 40.90
CA ARG A 23 -26.01 -0.86 41.16
C ARG A 23 -27.13 0.01 41.78
N GLN A 24 -27.60 1.04 41.07
CA GLN A 24 -28.74 1.87 41.41
C GLN A 24 -29.98 1.25 40.77
N GLY A 25 -30.30 0.02 41.19
CA GLY A 25 -31.68 -0.42 41.20
C GLY A 25 -32.14 -0.23 42.63
N ARG A 26 -33.00 0.77 42.90
CA ARG A 26 -33.80 0.77 44.13
C ARG A 26 -34.42 -0.62 44.22
N ARG A 27 -34.13 -1.36 45.30
CA ARG A 27 -34.89 -2.55 45.66
C ARG A 27 -36.32 -2.07 45.91
N MET A 28 -37.21 -2.21 44.92
CA MET A 28 -38.64 -2.25 45.22
C MET A 28 -38.85 -3.49 46.09
N LYS A 29 -39.37 -3.29 47.30
CA LYS A 29 -39.94 -4.38 48.10
C LYS A 29 -41.24 -4.77 47.39
N MET A 30 -41.20 -5.82 46.58
CA MET A 30 -42.38 -6.53 46.08
C MET A 30 -42.36 -7.94 46.65
N ASP A 31 -43.53 -8.51 46.88
CA ASP A 31 -43.70 -9.79 47.57
C ASP A 31 -43.04 -10.95 46.81
N GLN A 32 -42.62 -11.98 47.57
CA GLN A 32 -41.86 -13.13 47.02
C GLN A 32 -42.58 -13.87 45.88
N LYS A 33 -43.91 -13.83 45.84
CA LYS A 33 -44.75 -14.46 44.80
C LYS A 33 -44.77 -13.69 43.48
N GLU A 34 -44.69 -12.36 43.49
CA GLU A 34 -44.76 -11.53 42.27
C GLU A 34 -43.45 -11.54 41.47
N SER A 35 -42.31 -11.58 42.17
CA SER A 35 -41.00 -11.50 41.52
C SER A 35 -40.69 -12.68 40.58
N THR A 36 -41.31 -13.84 40.78
CA THR A 36 -41.07 -15.05 39.96
C THR A 36 -41.87 -15.09 38.66
N ARG A 37 -42.83 -14.18 38.46
CA ARG A 37 -43.72 -14.17 37.29
C ARG A 37 -43.10 -13.49 36.07
N PHE A 38 -42.22 -12.49 36.25
CA PHE A 38 -41.68 -11.68 35.16
C PHE A 38 -40.74 -12.44 34.20
N ILE A 39 -41.00 -12.33 32.90
CA ILE A 39 -40.16 -12.95 31.87
C ILE A 39 -38.74 -12.35 31.89
N PHE A 40 -37.75 -13.23 31.79
CA PHE A 40 -36.31 -13.00 31.97
C PHE A 40 -35.82 -12.77 33.39
N PHE A 41 -36.65 -12.52 34.40
CA PHE A 41 -36.12 -12.35 35.76
C PHE A 41 -35.45 -13.63 36.27
N GLU A 42 -34.27 -13.48 36.87
CA GLU A 42 -33.56 -14.60 37.46
C GLU A 42 -32.93 -14.20 38.80
N LYS A 43 -33.52 -14.66 39.91
CA LYS A 43 -33.03 -14.37 41.26
C LYS A 43 -31.62 -14.94 41.52
N SER A 44 -31.26 -16.05 40.87
CA SER A 44 -30.01 -16.77 41.12
C SER A 44 -28.78 -16.10 40.50
N GLY A 45 -28.97 -15.29 39.45
CA GLY A 45 -27.88 -14.66 38.69
C GLY A 45 -26.95 -15.63 37.96
N LYS A 46 -27.29 -16.93 37.87
CA LYS A 46 -26.47 -17.95 37.20
C LYS A 46 -26.28 -17.62 35.73
N ARG A 47 -27.31 -17.18 35.00
CA ARG A 47 -27.18 -16.82 33.57
C ARG A 47 -26.14 -15.73 33.35
N TRP A 48 -26.13 -14.69 34.19
CA TRP A 48 -25.10 -13.65 34.13
C TRP A 48 -23.70 -14.16 34.51
N LYS A 49 -23.61 -15.03 35.52
CA LYS A 49 -22.34 -15.65 35.91
C LYS A 49 -21.73 -16.47 34.77
N TYR A 50 -22.50 -17.38 34.17
CA TYR A 50 -22.04 -18.20 33.05
C TYR A 50 -21.71 -17.36 31.81
N SER A 51 -22.56 -16.39 31.45
CA SER A 51 -22.29 -15.51 30.31
C SER A 51 -20.99 -14.74 30.47
N LYS A 52 -20.68 -14.26 31.68
CA LYS A 52 -19.38 -13.61 31.96
C LYS A 52 -18.22 -14.59 31.82
N ILE A 53 -18.33 -15.80 32.37
CA ILE A 53 -17.27 -16.83 32.27
C ILE A 53 -17.01 -17.15 30.80
N SER A 54 -18.05 -17.43 30.01
CA SER A 54 -17.93 -17.72 28.59
C SER A 54 -17.30 -16.55 27.82
N PHE A 55 -17.75 -15.31 28.08
CA PHE A 55 -17.18 -14.12 27.44
C PHE A 55 -15.71 -13.89 27.83
N SER A 56 -15.36 -14.10 29.10
CA SER A 56 -13.97 -13.99 29.58
C SER A 56 -13.07 -15.06 28.98
N LEU A 57 -13.54 -16.31 28.89
CA LEU A 57 -12.79 -17.40 28.24
C LEU A 57 -12.57 -17.10 26.76
N LEU A 58 -13.62 -16.67 26.04
CA LEU A 58 -13.51 -16.29 24.63
C LEU A 58 -12.54 -15.12 24.45
N SER A 59 -12.65 -14.09 25.29
CA SER A 59 -11.74 -12.93 25.25
C SER A 59 -10.29 -13.34 25.51
N LEU A 60 -10.05 -14.24 26.47
CA LEU A 60 -8.72 -14.74 26.78
C LEU A 60 -8.14 -15.53 25.59
N MET A 61 -8.93 -16.42 24.98
CA MET A 61 -8.52 -17.16 23.77
C MET A 61 -8.16 -16.20 22.63
N THR A 62 -8.99 -15.18 22.39
CA THR A 62 -8.73 -14.16 21.36
C THR A 62 -7.46 -13.37 21.65
N ILE A 63 -7.22 -12.97 22.90
CA ILE A 63 -6.00 -12.23 23.29
C ILE A 63 -4.76 -13.11 23.11
N ILE A 64 -4.81 -14.39 23.51
CA ILE A 64 -3.70 -15.33 23.30
C ILE A 64 -3.42 -15.48 21.80
N PHE A 65 -4.45 -15.67 21.00
CA PHE A 65 -4.33 -15.78 19.54
C PHE A 65 -3.67 -14.53 18.93
N ILE A 66 -4.17 -13.34 19.25
CA ILE A 66 -3.63 -12.06 18.78
C ILE A 66 -2.18 -11.88 19.25
N PHE A 67 -1.85 -12.26 20.50
CA PHE A 67 -0.50 -12.15 21.04
C PHE A 67 0.51 -12.93 20.21
N PHE A 68 0.20 -14.18 19.83
CA PHE A 68 1.12 -15.00 19.02
C PHE A 68 1.26 -14.48 17.59
N ILE A 69 0.17 -13.99 16.98
CA ILE A 69 0.23 -13.29 15.69
C ILE A 69 1.16 -12.07 15.81
N VAL A 70 0.89 -11.14 16.73
CA VAL A 70 1.68 -9.93 16.90
C VAL A 70 3.14 -10.24 17.22
N LYS A 71 3.43 -11.23 18.09
CA LYS A 71 4.79 -11.67 18.38
C LYS A 71 5.52 -12.13 17.12
N GLY A 72 4.86 -12.92 16.26
CA GLY A 72 5.43 -13.37 14.99
C GLY A 72 5.77 -12.24 14.02
N LEU A 73 4.99 -11.15 14.02
CA LEU A 73 5.23 -9.98 13.15
C LEU A 73 6.46 -9.17 13.54
N PHE A 74 6.86 -9.20 14.81
CA PHE A 74 8.03 -8.47 15.32
C PHE A 74 9.26 -9.35 15.56
N THR A 75 9.15 -10.66 15.34
CA THR A 75 10.29 -11.60 15.41
C THR A 75 10.72 -11.90 13.97
N ILE A 76 11.92 -11.49 13.56
CA ILE A 76 12.43 -11.72 12.19
C ILE A 76 13.08 -13.11 12.13
N PRO A 77 12.74 -13.96 11.16
CA PRO A 77 13.38 -15.26 10.98
C PRO A 77 14.82 -15.09 10.51
N THR A 78 15.74 -15.91 11.02
CA THR A 78 17.09 -16.04 10.47
C THR A 78 17.04 -16.97 9.25
N LEU A 79 17.48 -16.48 8.08
CA LEU A 79 17.58 -17.29 6.86
C LEU A 79 19.06 -17.57 6.56
N ALA A 80 19.36 -18.68 5.90
CA ALA A 80 20.74 -19.11 5.64
C ALA A 80 21.40 -18.23 4.56
N HIS A 81 22.65 -17.82 4.79
CA HIS A 81 23.48 -17.12 3.79
C HIS A 81 24.24 -18.12 2.91
N LEU A 82 24.29 -17.85 1.60
CA LEU A 82 25.14 -18.56 0.64
C LEU A 82 26.39 -17.71 0.35
N ASP A 83 27.56 -18.30 0.63
CA ASP A 83 28.88 -17.75 0.30
C ASP A 83 29.48 -18.56 -0.86
N MET A 84 29.93 -17.86 -1.90
CA MET A 84 30.57 -18.41 -3.08
C MET A 84 31.64 -17.38 -3.50
N ASN A 85 32.92 -17.74 -3.38
CA ASN A 85 34.04 -16.96 -3.90
C ASN A 85 34.98 -17.95 -4.59
N ASN A 86 35.14 -17.85 -5.91
CA ASN A 86 36.12 -18.60 -6.70
C ASN A 86 36.95 -17.58 -7.49
N SER A 87 38.16 -17.27 -7.01
CA SER A 87 39.18 -16.55 -7.80
C SER A 87 40.40 -17.45 -7.99
N SER A 88 41.09 -17.31 -9.13
CA SER A 88 42.29 -18.04 -9.56
C SER A 88 43.60 -17.27 -9.37
N ILE A 89 43.57 -16.07 -8.76
CA ILE A 89 44.74 -15.20 -8.57
C ILE A 89 45.37 -15.43 -7.19
N GLU A 90 46.70 -15.60 -7.14
CA GLU A 90 47.50 -15.71 -5.92
C GLU A 90 48.35 -14.44 -5.69
N PRO A 91 48.25 -13.76 -4.52
CA PRO A 91 48.96 -12.51 -4.27
C PRO A 91 50.47 -12.69 -3.98
N ILE A 92 51.34 -11.83 -4.55
CA ILE A 92 52.76 -11.72 -4.17
C ILE A 92 52.98 -10.41 -3.39
N ASN A 93 52.77 -10.45 -2.07
CA ASN A 93 52.75 -9.24 -1.23
C ASN A 93 54.11 -8.84 -0.60
N HIS A 94 55.22 -9.52 -0.92
CA HIS A 94 56.56 -9.18 -0.39
C HIS A 94 57.32 -8.21 -1.30
N SER A 95 58.01 -7.22 -0.72
CA SER A 95 58.77 -6.19 -1.44
C SER A 95 60.08 -6.73 -2.04
N VAL A 96 60.45 -6.29 -3.23
CA VAL A 96 61.74 -6.61 -3.87
C VAL A 96 62.75 -5.48 -3.64
N SER A 97 64.01 -5.84 -3.39
CA SER A 97 65.09 -4.86 -3.10
C SER A 97 65.50 -4.02 -4.30
N ASN A 98 65.36 -4.54 -5.54
CA ASN A 98 65.44 -3.80 -6.81
C ASN A 98 64.85 -4.66 -7.94
N PRO A 99 63.62 -4.39 -8.41
CA PRO A 99 62.96 -5.18 -9.46
C PRO A 99 63.50 -4.94 -10.89
N VAL A 100 64.29 -3.89 -11.10
CA VAL A 100 64.95 -3.52 -12.37
C VAL A 100 66.39 -3.10 -12.06
N PRO A 101 67.41 -3.41 -12.89
CA PRO A 101 68.77 -2.92 -12.68
C PRO A 101 68.78 -1.38 -12.68
N ALA A 102 69.16 -0.78 -11.56
CA ALA A 102 69.31 0.67 -11.43
C ALA A 102 70.72 1.08 -11.89
N ASP A 103 70.83 1.76 -13.03
CA ASP A 103 72.04 2.49 -13.40
C ASP A 103 72.02 3.86 -12.69
N GLY A 104 72.59 3.94 -11.47
CA GLY A 104 72.91 5.25 -10.86
C GLY A 104 72.67 5.40 -9.35
N ASN A 105 73.36 6.41 -8.79
CA ASN A 105 73.42 6.80 -7.37
C ASN A 105 72.05 7.16 -6.75
N GLU A 106 71.98 7.25 -5.42
CA GLU A 106 70.80 7.73 -4.67
C GLU A 106 70.24 9.05 -5.22
N ILE A 107 68.91 9.15 -5.38
CA ILE A 107 68.23 10.37 -5.82
C ILE A 107 68.49 11.50 -4.83
N SER A 108 69.12 12.59 -5.28
CA SER A 108 69.29 13.82 -4.49
C SER A 108 68.11 14.76 -4.69
N LEU A 109 67.13 14.69 -3.79
CA LEU A 109 65.98 15.60 -3.74
C LEU A 109 66.36 17.05 -3.40
N ASP A 110 67.54 17.26 -2.80
CA ASP A 110 68.06 18.55 -2.34
C ASP A 110 68.41 19.52 -3.49
N SER A 111 68.54 19.02 -4.72
CA SER A 111 69.00 19.79 -5.89
C SER A 111 67.91 20.65 -6.55
N ILE A 112 66.65 20.55 -6.12
CA ILE A 112 65.50 21.21 -6.77
C ILE A 112 64.95 22.32 -5.87
N HIS A 113 65.18 23.57 -6.26
CA HIS A 113 64.60 24.72 -5.56
C HIS A 113 63.20 25.05 -6.07
N ILE A 114 62.19 24.88 -5.22
CA ILE A 114 60.82 25.35 -5.47
C ILE A 114 60.68 26.76 -4.88
N THR A 115 60.37 27.76 -5.71
CA THR A 115 60.07 29.13 -5.27
C THR A 115 58.69 29.19 -4.58
N GLU A 116 58.51 30.07 -3.59
CA GLU A 116 57.25 30.19 -2.83
C GLU A 116 56.04 30.68 -3.65
N GLN A 117 56.25 31.16 -4.89
CA GLN A 117 55.19 31.59 -5.80
C GLN A 117 54.74 30.42 -6.71
N GLU A 118 53.91 29.53 -6.17
CA GLU A 118 53.19 28.53 -6.99
C GLU A 118 52.08 29.23 -7.79
N THR A 119 52.18 29.24 -9.12
CA THR A 119 51.11 29.68 -10.01
C THR A 119 50.26 28.47 -10.45
N LYS A 120 48.96 28.69 -10.57
CA LYS A 120 48.04 27.67 -11.08
C LYS A 120 48.32 27.44 -12.58
N PRO A 121 48.64 26.20 -13.01
CA PRO A 121 48.93 25.94 -14.41
C PRO A 121 47.66 25.95 -15.25
N LYS A 122 47.80 26.28 -16.54
CA LYS A 122 46.75 26.08 -17.54
C LYS A 122 46.60 24.59 -17.83
N VAL A 123 45.38 24.07 -17.78
CA VAL A 123 45.10 22.62 -17.85
C VAL A 123 44.55 22.22 -19.22
N PHE A 124 45.34 21.43 -19.95
CA PHE A 124 44.95 20.77 -21.20
C PHE A 124 44.52 19.34 -20.88
N THR A 125 43.34 18.93 -21.32
CA THR A 125 42.79 17.60 -20.98
C THR A 125 42.47 16.81 -22.23
N PHE A 126 43.05 15.62 -22.36
CA PHE A 126 42.82 14.74 -23.49
C PHE A 126 41.55 13.91 -23.28
N TYR A 127 40.67 13.87 -24.29
CA TYR A 127 39.47 13.04 -24.29
C TYR A 127 39.52 12.08 -25.49
N GLN A 128 39.64 10.79 -25.19
CA GLN A 128 39.75 9.72 -26.18
C GLN A 128 38.40 9.00 -26.31
N SER A 129 37.81 9.03 -27.50
CA SER A 129 36.48 8.45 -27.77
C SER A 129 36.50 6.92 -27.93
N LYS A 130 37.64 6.38 -28.39
CA LYS A 130 37.83 4.94 -28.67
C LYS A 130 38.53 4.17 -27.56
N HIS A 131 39.32 4.85 -26.75
CA HIS A 131 39.96 4.28 -25.57
C HIS A 131 39.01 4.51 -24.38
N HIS A 132 38.90 3.56 -23.45
CA HIS A 132 38.00 3.58 -22.27
C HIS A 132 36.50 3.33 -22.53
N SER A 133 35.76 3.09 -21.44
CA SER A 133 34.31 3.14 -21.49
C SER A 133 33.88 4.60 -21.70
N ASN A 134 33.10 4.86 -22.76
CA ASN A 134 32.55 6.19 -23.04
C ASN A 134 31.83 6.79 -21.79
N LYS A 135 31.36 5.93 -20.89
CA LYS A 135 30.69 6.32 -19.64
C LYS A 135 31.65 6.91 -18.60
N GLU A 136 32.84 6.35 -18.38
CA GLU A 136 33.81 6.88 -17.40
C GLU A 136 34.36 8.25 -17.82
N ASN A 137 34.74 8.39 -19.09
CA ASN A 137 35.22 9.66 -19.66
C ASN A 137 34.14 10.76 -19.49
N GLN A 138 32.87 10.43 -19.77
CA GLN A 138 31.75 11.35 -19.59
C GLN A 138 31.52 11.74 -18.11
N VAL A 139 31.62 10.77 -17.20
CA VAL A 139 31.43 11.00 -15.76
C VAL A 139 32.53 11.89 -15.20
N SER A 140 33.80 11.59 -15.50
CA SER A 140 34.93 12.41 -15.05
C SER A 140 34.87 13.80 -15.69
N LEU A 141 34.63 13.91 -17.00
CA LEU A 141 34.48 15.20 -17.68
C LEU A 141 33.39 16.05 -17.03
N LYS A 142 32.19 15.50 -16.81
CA LYS A 142 31.08 16.24 -16.21
C LYS A 142 31.40 16.73 -14.79
N LYS A 143 32.13 15.92 -14.01
CA LYS A 143 32.49 16.26 -12.63
C LYS A 143 33.57 17.33 -12.56
N ASN A 144 34.52 17.29 -13.49
CA ASN A 144 35.76 18.05 -13.41
C ASN A 144 35.89 19.18 -14.47
N ILE A 145 34.86 19.40 -15.30
CA ILE A 145 34.87 20.39 -16.39
C ILE A 145 35.31 21.80 -15.96
N HIS A 146 35.06 22.19 -14.70
CA HIS A 146 35.41 23.50 -14.16
C HIS A 146 36.91 23.70 -13.91
N SER A 147 37.70 22.62 -13.92
CA SER A 147 39.14 22.64 -13.72
C SER A 147 39.93 22.48 -15.02
N ILE A 148 39.23 22.48 -16.17
CA ILE A 148 39.79 22.28 -17.50
C ILE A 148 39.76 23.61 -18.25
N ASP A 149 40.90 24.05 -18.79
CA ASP A 149 40.98 25.26 -19.61
C ASP A 149 40.84 24.94 -21.10
N VAL A 150 41.47 23.84 -21.52
CA VAL A 150 41.46 23.35 -22.90
C VAL A 150 41.13 21.86 -22.93
N LEU A 151 40.07 21.51 -23.65
CA LEU A 151 39.75 20.13 -24.01
C LEU A 151 40.45 19.83 -25.34
N ILE A 152 41.29 18.78 -25.37
CA ILE A 152 41.93 18.27 -26.59
C ILE A 152 41.35 16.91 -26.94
N PRO A 153 40.42 16.84 -27.91
CA PRO A 153 39.76 15.57 -28.01
C PRO A 153 39.81 14.97 -29.44
N ASP A 154 39.78 13.64 -29.58
CA ASP A 154 40.18 12.86 -30.77
C ASP A 154 39.20 12.87 -31.97
N TRP A 155 38.75 14.07 -32.38
CA TRP A 155 37.63 14.22 -33.31
C TRP A 155 38.02 13.92 -34.76
N PHE A 156 39.30 14.11 -35.10
CA PHE A 156 39.74 14.15 -36.48
C PHE A 156 40.86 13.15 -36.75
N TYR A 157 40.77 12.51 -37.91
CA TYR A 157 41.78 11.57 -38.40
C TYR A 157 42.06 11.84 -39.87
N PHE A 158 43.31 11.71 -40.29
CA PHE A 158 43.68 11.68 -41.70
C PHE A 158 43.65 10.25 -42.23
N ASN A 159 43.02 10.06 -43.38
CA ASN A 159 43.15 8.83 -44.16
C ASN A 159 44.42 8.87 -45.03
N LYS A 160 44.68 7.78 -45.77
CA LYS A 160 45.85 7.62 -46.67
C LYS A 160 46.03 8.74 -47.69
N GLU A 161 44.94 9.39 -48.12
CA GLU A 161 44.98 10.48 -49.09
C GLU A 161 45.02 11.89 -48.45
N GLY A 162 45.18 11.98 -47.12
CA GLY A 162 45.19 13.26 -46.40
C GLY A 162 43.81 13.91 -46.22
N ARG A 163 42.72 13.14 -46.36
CA ARG A 163 41.35 13.63 -46.11
C ARG A 163 40.95 13.44 -44.65
N ILE A 164 40.19 14.40 -44.13
CA ILE A 164 39.75 14.41 -42.72
C ILE A 164 38.52 13.52 -42.54
N ILE A 165 38.62 12.56 -41.63
CA ILE A 165 37.51 11.76 -41.09
C ILE A 165 37.09 12.37 -39.75
N GLU A 166 35.83 12.81 -39.67
CA GLU A 166 35.25 13.40 -38.45
C GLU A 166 34.51 12.35 -37.60
N LYS A 167 34.74 12.37 -36.29
CA LYS A 167 34.07 11.54 -35.27
C LYS A 167 33.64 12.35 -34.04
N SER A 168 33.24 13.60 -34.22
CA SER A 168 32.84 14.51 -33.13
C SER A 168 31.59 14.03 -32.36
N ASP A 169 31.53 14.29 -31.04
CA ASP A 169 30.32 14.11 -30.22
C ASP A 169 29.72 15.48 -29.85
N PRO A 170 28.57 15.87 -30.43
CA PRO A 170 27.92 17.15 -30.14
C PRO A 170 27.57 17.37 -28.66
N LYS A 171 27.38 16.31 -27.87
CA LYS A 171 27.06 16.43 -26.44
C LYS A 171 28.28 16.89 -25.63
N ILE A 172 29.46 16.38 -25.99
CA ILE A 172 30.73 16.76 -25.37
C ILE A 172 31.08 18.19 -25.75
N ASP A 173 30.95 18.53 -27.03
CA ASP A 173 31.14 19.90 -27.53
C ASP A 173 30.21 20.89 -26.79
N TYR A 174 28.93 20.54 -26.63
CA TYR A 174 27.98 21.36 -25.90
C TYR A 174 28.38 21.53 -24.43
N LEU A 175 28.80 20.45 -23.76
CA LEU A 175 29.22 20.50 -22.36
C LEU A 175 30.44 21.41 -22.15
N ALA A 176 31.46 21.31 -23.03
CA ALA A 176 32.64 22.16 -22.98
C ALA A 176 32.30 23.63 -23.25
N LYS A 177 31.58 23.91 -24.36
CA LYS A 177 31.15 25.28 -24.72
C LYS A 177 30.31 25.93 -23.62
N LYS A 178 29.38 25.19 -22.99
CA LYS A 178 28.53 25.68 -21.90
C LYS A 178 29.34 26.12 -20.67
N ASN A 179 30.50 25.51 -20.43
CA ASN A 179 31.35 25.81 -19.28
C ASN A 179 32.54 26.73 -19.64
N GLY A 180 32.58 27.28 -20.86
CA GLY A 180 33.65 28.18 -21.30
C GLY A 180 35.00 27.52 -21.56
N VAL A 181 35.04 26.19 -21.71
CA VAL A 181 36.26 25.43 -21.99
C VAL A 181 36.60 25.52 -23.47
N GLN A 182 37.86 25.84 -23.80
CA GLN A 182 38.34 25.88 -25.18
C GLN A 182 38.41 24.47 -25.76
N ILE A 183 38.04 24.29 -27.03
CA ILE A 183 38.11 23.00 -27.72
C ILE A 183 39.16 23.10 -28.83
N ILE A 184 40.22 22.31 -28.69
CA ILE A 184 41.33 22.18 -29.66
C ILE A 184 41.38 20.70 -30.07
N PRO A 185 40.57 20.26 -31.03
CA PRO A 185 40.52 18.85 -31.46
C PRO A 185 41.87 18.35 -31.92
N SER A 186 42.18 17.12 -31.49
CA SER A 186 43.33 16.37 -31.96
C SER A 186 43.08 15.84 -33.36
N ILE A 187 44.11 15.93 -34.20
CA ILE A 187 44.17 15.30 -35.50
C ILE A 187 45.39 14.37 -35.59
N THR A 188 45.13 13.12 -35.96
CA THR A 188 46.16 12.07 -36.09
C THR A 188 45.86 11.19 -37.30
N LEU A 189 46.61 10.10 -37.51
CA LEU A 189 46.38 9.16 -38.61
C LEU A 189 45.27 8.16 -38.27
N ASP A 190 44.47 7.76 -39.25
CA ASP A 190 43.56 6.63 -39.09
C ASP A 190 44.34 5.30 -38.96
N ALA A 191 43.69 4.25 -38.46
CA ALA A 191 44.34 2.97 -38.17
C ALA A 191 44.92 2.25 -39.41
N ASN A 192 44.58 2.70 -40.62
CA ASN A 192 45.06 2.10 -41.86
C ASN A 192 46.21 2.88 -42.51
N SER A 193 46.52 4.07 -42.02
CA SER A 193 47.52 4.99 -42.58
C SER A 193 48.88 4.81 -41.89
N THR A 194 49.95 5.09 -42.63
CA THR A 194 51.34 4.79 -42.25
C THR A 194 52.24 6.03 -42.38
N ALA A 195 53.47 5.96 -41.87
CA ALA A 195 54.47 7.01 -42.08
C ALA A 195 54.78 7.24 -43.57
N ASP A 196 54.63 6.23 -44.43
CA ASP A 196 54.82 6.37 -45.88
C ASP A 196 53.71 7.21 -46.52
N ASP A 197 52.47 7.07 -46.05
CA ASP A 197 51.39 7.98 -46.42
C ASP A 197 51.72 9.40 -45.96
N VAL A 198 52.36 9.51 -44.78
CA VAL A 198 52.84 10.79 -44.25
C VAL A 198 54.00 11.39 -45.06
N HIS A 199 54.80 10.57 -45.72
CA HIS A 199 55.82 11.05 -46.65
C HIS A 199 55.20 11.58 -47.94
N ASN A 200 54.22 10.85 -48.49
CA ASN A 200 53.62 11.11 -49.80
C ASN A 200 52.90 12.47 -49.89
N TRP A 201 52.09 12.81 -48.89
CA TRP A 201 51.42 14.11 -48.82
C TRP A 201 52.36 15.29 -48.45
N LEU A 202 53.42 15.08 -47.64
CA LEU A 202 54.40 16.11 -47.28
C LEU A 202 55.33 16.41 -48.45
N SER A 203 55.61 15.44 -49.31
CA SER A 203 56.44 15.65 -50.50
C SER A 203 55.70 16.38 -51.64
N ASN A 204 54.38 16.61 -51.52
CA ASN A 204 53.56 17.26 -52.55
C ASN A 204 52.94 18.59 -52.06
N PRO A 205 53.45 19.76 -52.52
CA PRO A 205 52.95 21.06 -52.10
C PRO A 205 51.47 21.34 -52.38
N GLN A 206 50.88 20.71 -53.42
CA GLN A 206 49.45 20.86 -53.72
C GLN A 206 48.61 20.13 -52.68
N THR A 207 49.02 18.92 -52.30
CA THR A 207 48.37 18.11 -51.27
C THR A 207 48.47 18.80 -49.91
N GLN A 208 49.65 19.30 -49.52
CA GLN A 208 49.83 20.08 -48.29
C GLN A 208 48.86 21.26 -48.20
N ASN A 209 48.79 22.09 -49.25
CA ASN A 209 47.88 23.23 -49.29
C ASN A 209 46.40 22.80 -49.18
N GLN A 210 46.02 21.72 -49.86
CA GLN A 210 44.66 21.19 -49.78
C GLN A 210 44.32 20.73 -48.35
N ILE A 211 45.25 20.06 -47.68
CA ILE A 211 45.08 19.61 -46.28
C ILE A 211 44.89 20.81 -45.35
N ILE A 212 45.77 21.82 -45.46
CA ILE A 212 45.72 23.02 -44.62
C ILE A 212 44.39 23.75 -44.79
N GLN A 213 43.94 23.96 -46.03
CA GLN A 213 42.67 24.65 -46.31
C GLN A 213 41.44 23.86 -45.84
N ASN A 214 41.44 22.53 -46.01
CA ASN A 214 40.37 21.67 -45.51
C ASN A 214 40.30 21.71 -43.98
N LEU A 215 41.44 21.61 -43.31
CA LEU A 215 41.51 21.65 -41.85
C LEU A 215 41.03 23.01 -41.33
N LEU A 216 41.49 24.11 -41.93
CA LEU A 216 41.04 25.46 -41.59
C LEU A 216 39.52 25.60 -41.71
N SER A 217 38.95 25.13 -42.83
CA SER A 217 37.51 25.17 -43.08
C SER A 217 36.70 24.38 -42.03
N VAL A 218 37.15 23.16 -41.68
CA VAL A 218 36.48 22.31 -40.69
C VAL A 218 36.51 22.96 -39.30
N ILE A 219 37.68 23.44 -38.86
CA ILE A 219 37.85 24.08 -37.55
C ILE A 219 36.98 25.33 -37.42
N GLN A 220 36.95 26.19 -38.46
CA GLN A 220 36.12 27.39 -38.47
C GLN A 220 34.62 27.07 -38.47
N THR A 221 34.19 26.11 -39.29
CA THR A 221 32.77 25.73 -39.41
C THR A 221 32.21 25.21 -38.08
N LYS A 222 33.03 24.50 -37.29
CA LYS A 222 32.63 23.95 -35.99
C LYS A 222 32.80 24.93 -34.82
N GLY A 223 33.49 26.05 -35.06
CA GLY A 223 33.78 27.07 -34.05
C GLY A 223 34.74 26.58 -32.97
N TYR A 224 35.75 25.79 -33.34
CA TYR A 224 36.84 25.37 -32.45
C TYR A 224 37.93 26.46 -32.38
N GLN A 225 38.75 26.44 -31.33
CA GLN A 225 39.74 27.49 -31.04
C GLN A 225 41.10 27.23 -31.70
N GLY A 226 41.30 26.05 -32.27
CA GLY A 226 42.56 25.63 -32.87
C GLY A 226 42.56 24.17 -33.26
N VAL A 227 43.73 23.62 -33.52
CA VAL A 227 43.94 22.18 -33.75
C VAL A 227 45.18 21.66 -33.00
N HIS A 228 45.12 20.42 -32.54
CA HIS A 228 46.27 19.70 -31.99
C HIS A 228 46.79 18.69 -33.02
N LEU A 229 47.99 18.94 -33.55
CA LEU A 229 48.65 18.05 -34.51
C LEU A 229 49.38 16.94 -33.74
N ASN A 230 48.81 15.72 -33.77
CA ASN A 230 49.34 14.55 -33.07
C ASN A 230 49.89 13.52 -34.08
N PHE A 231 51.02 13.84 -34.71
CA PHE A 231 51.73 12.92 -35.60
C PHE A 231 52.87 12.25 -34.84
N GLU A 232 52.75 10.94 -34.64
CA GLU A 232 53.73 10.13 -33.91
C GLU A 232 54.68 9.36 -34.85
N SER A 233 54.35 9.31 -36.15
CA SER A 233 55.00 8.51 -37.17
C SER A 233 55.40 9.38 -38.38
N VAL A 234 56.40 10.24 -38.17
CA VAL A 234 57.07 11.01 -39.22
C VAL A 234 58.44 10.37 -39.46
N HIS A 235 58.81 10.13 -40.71
CA HIS A 235 60.15 9.63 -41.05
C HIS A 235 61.21 10.69 -40.74
N TRP A 236 62.39 10.26 -40.29
CA TRP A 236 63.46 11.19 -39.94
C TRP A 236 63.92 12.01 -41.16
N GLU A 237 63.86 11.42 -42.36
CA GLU A 237 64.16 12.07 -43.64
C GLU A 237 63.21 13.24 -43.94
N ASP A 238 61.99 13.19 -43.41
CA ASP A 238 60.93 14.18 -43.65
C ASP A 238 60.96 15.34 -42.67
N LYS A 239 61.93 15.40 -41.75
CA LYS A 239 62.06 16.45 -40.73
C LYS A 239 61.84 17.87 -41.27
N GLU A 240 62.52 18.22 -42.37
CA GLU A 240 62.42 19.57 -42.97
C GLU A 240 61.05 19.79 -43.64
N LEU A 241 60.50 18.75 -44.29
CA LEU A 241 59.16 18.82 -44.90
C LEU A 241 58.07 18.95 -43.84
N TYR A 242 58.20 18.24 -42.73
CA TYR A 242 57.29 18.31 -41.60
C TYR A 242 57.36 19.70 -40.93
N TYR A 243 58.57 20.23 -40.70
CA TYR A 243 58.73 21.59 -40.20
C TYR A 243 58.05 22.62 -41.11
N GLN A 244 58.29 22.56 -42.41
CA GLN A 244 57.69 23.49 -43.38
C GLN A 244 56.15 23.39 -43.37
N PHE A 245 55.61 22.17 -43.34
CA PHE A 245 54.16 21.95 -43.23
C PHE A 245 53.57 22.54 -41.95
N VAL A 246 54.22 22.34 -40.80
CA VAL A 246 53.80 22.92 -39.51
C VAL A 246 53.86 24.44 -39.56
N ALA A 247 54.90 25.03 -40.17
CA ALA A 247 55.03 26.47 -40.33
C ALA A 247 53.91 27.07 -41.21
N ASP A 248 53.62 26.44 -42.35
CA ASP A 248 52.56 26.87 -43.26
C ASP A 248 51.16 26.74 -42.62
N LEU A 249 50.95 25.66 -41.87
CA LEU A 249 49.75 25.45 -41.08
C LEU A 249 49.58 26.52 -39.99
N TYR A 250 50.65 26.79 -39.23
CA TYR A 250 50.68 27.82 -38.19
C TYR A 250 50.34 29.20 -38.75
N HIS A 251 51.01 29.64 -39.82
CA HIS A 251 50.74 30.94 -40.42
C HIS A 251 49.30 31.05 -40.93
N SER A 252 48.75 29.98 -41.53
CA SER A 252 47.36 29.94 -42.00
C SER A 252 46.34 30.01 -40.86
N PHE A 253 46.57 29.26 -39.78
CA PHE A 253 45.71 29.23 -38.60
C PHE A 253 45.77 30.54 -37.83
N HIS A 254 46.98 31.03 -37.57
CA HIS A 254 47.21 32.24 -36.78
C HIS A 254 46.69 33.50 -37.51
N HIS A 255 46.75 33.55 -38.85
CA HIS A 255 46.09 34.62 -39.64
C HIS A 255 44.57 34.65 -39.42
N SER A 256 43.97 33.49 -39.15
CA SER A 256 42.54 33.35 -38.86
C SER A 256 42.20 33.44 -37.36
N GLY A 257 43.18 33.77 -36.50
CA GLY A 257 43.00 33.84 -35.05
C GLY A 257 42.82 32.47 -34.37
N LEU A 258 43.24 31.39 -35.01
CA LEU A 258 43.19 30.02 -34.50
C LEU A 258 44.54 29.57 -33.96
N LEU A 259 44.51 28.74 -32.92
CA LEU A 259 45.70 28.19 -32.28
C LEU A 259 46.19 26.92 -32.97
N LEU A 260 47.50 26.70 -32.99
CA LEU A 260 48.14 25.44 -33.36
C LEU A 260 48.93 24.89 -32.18
N THR A 261 48.59 23.68 -31.77
CA THR A 261 49.35 22.93 -30.77
C THR A 261 49.96 21.69 -31.41
N VAL A 262 51.21 21.36 -31.08
CA VAL A 262 51.96 20.31 -31.78
C VAL A 262 52.51 19.30 -30.79
N PHE A 263 52.30 18.01 -31.06
CA PHE A 263 52.96 16.93 -30.33
C PHE A 263 54.44 16.85 -30.73
N VAL A 264 55.32 16.65 -29.75
CA VAL A 264 56.74 16.38 -29.99
C VAL A 264 57.27 15.28 -29.08
N ARG A 265 58.15 14.45 -29.63
CA ARG A 265 58.92 13.44 -28.90
C ARG A 265 60.32 13.99 -28.61
N LEU A 266 60.70 14.05 -27.35
CA LEU A 266 62.05 14.46 -26.95
C LEU A 266 63.03 13.31 -27.16
N GLY A 267 64.27 13.62 -27.54
CA GLY A 267 65.29 12.63 -27.90
C GLY A 267 65.15 12.06 -29.32
N ASP A 268 64.13 12.46 -30.07
CA ASP A 268 63.91 12.10 -31.46
C ASP A 268 64.25 13.29 -32.36
N ASP A 269 65.37 13.20 -33.08
CA ASP A 269 65.89 14.30 -33.90
C ASP A 269 64.95 14.72 -35.04
N THR A 270 63.92 13.91 -35.36
CA THR A 270 62.84 14.24 -36.30
C THR A 270 62.04 15.47 -35.84
N TYR A 271 61.90 15.69 -34.52
CA TYR A 271 61.13 16.79 -33.95
C TYR A 271 62.06 17.87 -33.37
N ASP A 272 62.48 18.84 -34.19
CA ASP A 272 63.28 19.97 -33.71
C ASP A 272 62.44 20.90 -32.83
N THR A 273 62.51 20.69 -31.51
CA THR A 273 61.71 21.44 -30.53
C THR A 273 61.98 22.94 -30.52
N LYS A 274 63.18 23.37 -30.93
CA LYS A 274 63.51 24.80 -30.98
C LYS A 274 62.78 25.45 -32.16
N LEU A 275 62.90 24.86 -33.35
CA LEU A 275 62.25 25.37 -34.55
C LEU A 275 60.72 25.26 -34.48
N LEU A 276 60.20 24.11 -34.06
CA LEU A 276 58.75 23.88 -33.95
C LEU A 276 58.10 24.78 -32.88
N SER A 277 58.82 25.13 -31.82
CA SER A 277 58.33 26.08 -30.81
C SER A 277 58.16 27.51 -31.35
N ASP A 278 58.86 27.89 -32.42
CA ASP A 278 58.70 29.23 -33.04
C ASP A 278 57.44 29.31 -33.91
N VAL A 279 56.98 28.16 -34.43
CA VAL A 279 55.83 28.02 -35.34
C VAL A 279 54.67 27.24 -34.72
N SER A 280 54.47 27.39 -33.41
CA SER A 280 53.32 26.84 -32.69
C SER A 280 52.95 27.72 -31.50
N ASP A 281 51.71 27.61 -31.03
CA ASP A 281 51.25 28.28 -29.82
C ASP A 281 51.60 27.48 -28.57
N HIS A 282 51.48 26.14 -28.66
CA HIS A 282 51.85 25.22 -27.59
C HIS A 282 52.53 23.96 -28.10
N MET A 283 53.51 23.48 -27.33
CA MET A 283 54.25 22.24 -27.58
C MET A 283 53.85 21.20 -26.54
N ILE A 284 53.30 20.07 -26.97
CA ILE A 284 52.88 19.00 -26.07
C ILE A 284 53.96 17.93 -26.01
N VAL A 285 54.54 17.75 -24.82
CA VAL A 285 55.49 16.68 -24.52
C VAL A 285 54.80 15.69 -23.57
N ARG A 286 54.82 14.40 -23.89
CA ARG A 286 54.34 13.34 -22.99
C ARG A 286 55.43 12.99 -22.00
N ALA A 287 55.15 13.18 -20.70
CA ALA A 287 56.03 12.80 -19.60
C ALA A 287 55.57 11.47 -18.97
N PHE A 288 55.33 10.48 -19.82
CA PHE A 288 54.97 9.11 -19.46
C PHE A 288 55.35 8.18 -20.61
N ASP A 289 55.11 6.87 -20.46
CA ASP A 289 55.60 5.83 -21.35
C ASP A 289 57.14 5.77 -21.44
N GLN A 290 57.85 6.02 -20.32
CA GLN A 290 59.27 5.66 -20.18
C GLN A 290 59.49 4.18 -20.52
N GLN A 291 58.60 3.33 -20.00
CA GLN A 291 58.40 1.95 -20.43
C GLN A 291 57.03 1.84 -21.11
N THR A 292 56.95 0.99 -22.13
CA THR A 292 55.78 0.83 -23.03
C THR A 292 55.25 -0.60 -22.99
N GLU A 293 54.11 -0.86 -23.63
CA GLU A 293 53.54 -2.21 -23.77
C GLU A 293 54.54 -3.23 -24.34
N GLN A 294 55.51 -2.79 -25.15
CA GLN A 294 56.49 -3.67 -25.81
C GLN A 294 57.86 -3.70 -25.12
N SER A 295 58.06 -2.96 -24.04
CA SER A 295 59.32 -2.96 -23.29
C SER A 295 59.32 -3.98 -22.16
N GLU A 296 60.47 -4.15 -21.50
CA GLU A 296 60.55 -4.85 -20.22
C GLU A 296 59.78 -4.09 -19.11
N PRO A 297 59.32 -4.78 -18.04
CA PRO A 297 58.59 -4.14 -16.95
C PRO A 297 59.41 -3.08 -16.22
N GLY A 298 58.83 -1.91 -16.00
CA GLY A 298 59.47 -0.83 -15.25
C GLY A 298 58.57 0.41 -15.09
N PRO A 299 59.07 1.47 -14.44
CA PRO A 299 58.28 2.66 -14.17
C PRO A 299 57.87 3.36 -15.48
N LEU A 300 56.60 3.79 -15.56
CA LEU A 300 56.07 4.53 -16.71
C LEU A 300 56.56 5.98 -16.76
N ALA A 301 56.92 6.56 -15.61
CA ALA A 301 57.50 7.89 -15.51
C ALA A 301 58.27 8.03 -14.19
N SER A 302 59.53 7.57 -14.15
CA SER A 302 60.33 7.73 -12.93
C SER A 302 60.64 9.21 -12.66
N PHE A 303 60.87 9.54 -11.39
CA PHE A 303 61.18 10.91 -10.98
C PHE A 303 62.40 11.48 -11.73
N GLN A 304 63.51 10.74 -11.75
CA GLN A 304 64.74 11.14 -12.43
C GLN A 304 64.54 11.26 -13.94
N TRP A 305 63.89 10.27 -14.57
CA TRP A 305 63.64 10.32 -16.01
C TRP A 305 62.79 11.53 -16.40
N THR A 306 61.78 11.90 -15.59
CA THR A 306 60.95 13.09 -15.85
C THR A 306 61.79 14.37 -15.82
N GLN A 307 62.76 14.49 -14.91
CA GLN A 307 63.67 15.64 -14.87
C GLN A 307 64.58 15.69 -16.09
N GLU A 308 65.19 14.56 -16.44
CA GLU A 308 66.06 14.43 -17.62
C GLU A 308 65.29 14.75 -18.90
N LEU A 309 64.04 14.30 -19.01
CA LEU A 309 63.13 14.61 -20.11
C LEU A 309 62.91 16.12 -20.24
N VAL A 310 62.56 16.81 -19.15
CA VAL A 310 62.34 18.26 -19.17
C VAL A 310 63.63 19.02 -19.54
N ASN A 311 64.79 18.57 -19.04
CA ASN A 311 66.09 19.17 -19.36
C ASN A 311 66.48 19.04 -20.85
N GLN A 312 65.93 18.05 -21.57
CA GLN A 312 66.18 17.87 -23.01
C GLN A 312 65.40 18.85 -23.88
N TYR A 313 64.36 19.51 -23.36
CA TYR A 313 63.55 20.45 -24.13
C TYR A 313 64.33 21.75 -24.40
N LYS A 314 64.48 22.10 -25.68
CA LYS A 314 65.26 23.28 -26.12
C LYS A 314 64.39 24.44 -26.65
N GLY A 315 63.07 24.29 -26.62
CA GLY A 315 62.10 25.29 -27.08
C GLY A 315 61.75 26.33 -26.00
N SER A 316 60.73 27.16 -26.27
CA SER A 316 60.23 28.13 -25.30
C SER A 316 59.44 27.44 -24.18
N ILE A 317 59.86 27.61 -22.93
CA ILE A 317 59.19 27.03 -21.75
C ILE A 317 57.77 27.56 -21.58
N GLU A 318 57.53 28.83 -21.93
CA GLU A 318 56.20 29.46 -21.83
C GLU A 318 55.15 28.78 -22.74
N LYS A 319 55.60 28.10 -23.80
CA LYS A 319 54.74 27.37 -24.74
C LYS A 319 54.62 25.89 -24.41
N LEU A 320 55.43 25.37 -23.48
CA LEU A 320 55.46 23.94 -23.16
C LEU A 320 54.21 23.54 -22.36
N VAL A 321 53.59 22.44 -22.80
CA VAL A 321 52.54 21.71 -22.09
C VAL A 321 53.10 20.34 -21.72
N LEU A 322 53.47 20.15 -20.46
CA LEU A 322 53.96 18.88 -19.97
C LEU A 322 52.77 17.96 -19.67
N CYS A 323 52.57 16.93 -20.48
CA CYS A 323 51.44 16.02 -20.38
C CYS A 323 51.74 14.87 -19.42
N LEU A 324 50.89 14.71 -18.41
CA LEU A 324 51.01 13.76 -17.31
C LEU A 324 49.89 12.72 -17.38
N ALA A 325 50.11 11.53 -16.82
CA ALA A 325 49.17 10.42 -16.91
C ALA A 325 48.96 9.66 -15.60
N ASN A 326 47.87 8.89 -15.52
CA ASN A 326 47.49 8.07 -14.37
C ASN A 326 46.91 6.72 -14.80
N TYR A 327 47.73 5.90 -15.47
CA TYR A 327 47.41 4.51 -15.83
C TYR A 327 48.63 3.63 -15.55
N GLY A 328 48.51 2.33 -15.78
CA GLY A 328 49.59 1.36 -15.66
C GLY A 328 49.59 0.33 -16.78
N TYR A 329 50.62 -0.51 -16.76
CA TYR A 329 50.76 -1.66 -17.63
C TYR A 329 51.03 -2.90 -16.78
N ASP A 330 50.43 -4.02 -17.17
CA ASP A 330 50.61 -5.33 -16.57
C ASP A 330 51.41 -6.22 -17.51
N TRP A 331 52.65 -6.51 -17.12
CA TRP A 331 53.53 -7.40 -17.85
C TRP A 331 53.45 -8.81 -17.27
N ASN A 332 53.21 -9.79 -18.13
CA ASN A 332 53.49 -11.18 -17.80
C ASN A 332 55.00 -11.43 -17.90
N VAL A 333 55.68 -11.45 -16.75
CA VAL A 333 57.14 -11.62 -16.71
C VAL A 333 57.59 -13.05 -16.99
N THR A 334 56.65 -13.99 -17.08
CA THR A 334 56.93 -15.40 -17.38
C THR A 334 56.93 -15.67 -18.89
N THR A 335 55.95 -15.13 -19.60
CA THR A 335 55.78 -15.35 -21.05
C THR A 335 56.46 -14.28 -21.91
N GLY A 336 56.65 -13.07 -21.37
CA GLY A 336 57.19 -11.93 -22.12
C GLY A 336 56.21 -11.37 -23.17
N GLU A 337 54.91 -11.67 -23.04
CA GLU A 337 53.87 -11.10 -23.88
C GLU A 337 53.76 -9.57 -23.69
N PRO A 338 53.27 -8.84 -24.71
CA PRO A 338 53.02 -7.40 -24.60
C PRO A 338 52.15 -7.06 -23.39
N ALA A 339 52.51 -6.00 -22.68
CA ALA A 339 51.83 -5.61 -21.46
C ALA A 339 50.38 -5.17 -21.72
N THR A 340 49.50 -5.48 -20.79
CA THR A 340 48.09 -5.06 -20.85
C THR A 340 47.91 -3.72 -20.12
N PRO A 341 47.33 -2.68 -20.74
CA PRO A 341 47.08 -1.41 -20.07
C PRO A 341 45.96 -1.53 -19.02
N TYR A 342 46.19 -0.88 -17.87
CA TYR A 342 45.25 -0.80 -16.76
C TYR A 342 44.97 0.66 -16.39
N TYR A 343 43.70 1.02 -16.27
CA TYR A 343 43.30 2.34 -15.76
C TYR A 343 43.27 2.34 -14.25
N PHE A 344 43.40 3.52 -13.63
CA PHE A 344 43.53 3.62 -12.18
C PHE A 344 42.33 2.98 -11.45
N SER A 345 41.10 3.29 -11.84
CA SER A 345 39.89 2.75 -11.20
C SER A 345 39.82 1.22 -11.27
N THR A 346 40.03 0.64 -12.46
CA THR A 346 39.98 -0.81 -12.70
C THR A 346 41.12 -1.53 -11.98
N LEU A 347 42.31 -0.94 -11.96
CA LEU A 347 43.47 -1.49 -11.27
C LEU A 347 43.22 -1.56 -9.76
N ILE A 348 42.76 -0.46 -9.15
CA ILE A 348 42.47 -0.40 -7.72
C ILE A 348 41.33 -1.35 -7.34
N GLU A 349 40.33 -1.50 -8.21
CA GLU A 349 39.28 -2.50 -8.05
C GLU A 349 39.85 -3.92 -8.04
N MET A 350 40.68 -4.27 -9.01
CA MET A 350 41.35 -5.58 -9.09
C MET A 350 42.21 -5.85 -7.85
N ILE A 351 43.05 -4.90 -7.46
CA ILE A 351 43.90 -4.97 -6.25
C ILE A 351 43.06 -5.30 -5.01
N ASN A 352 41.92 -4.62 -4.85
CA ASN A 352 41.02 -4.83 -3.72
C ASN A 352 40.19 -6.13 -3.84
N ARG A 353 39.88 -6.60 -5.06
CA ARG A 353 39.17 -7.87 -5.28
C ARG A 353 40.06 -9.06 -4.95
N GLU A 354 41.30 -9.03 -5.42
CA GLU A 354 42.26 -10.13 -5.28
C GLU A 354 43.17 -10.01 -4.04
N ASN A 355 42.90 -9.02 -3.18
CA ASN A 355 43.66 -8.78 -1.94
C ASN A 355 45.18 -8.59 -2.19
N LEU A 356 45.52 -7.87 -3.27
CA LEU A 356 46.88 -7.48 -3.61
C LEU A 356 47.32 -6.27 -2.77
N THR A 357 48.62 -6.13 -2.56
CA THR A 357 49.20 -4.98 -1.86
C THR A 357 49.95 -4.08 -2.84
N ILE A 358 49.58 -2.80 -2.91
CA ILE A 358 50.36 -1.77 -3.60
C ILE A 358 51.67 -1.53 -2.86
N GLN A 359 52.78 -1.68 -3.57
CA GLN A 359 54.13 -1.46 -3.08
C GLN A 359 54.70 -0.17 -3.67
N TRP A 360 55.60 0.49 -2.94
CA TRP A 360 56.25 1.73 -3.38
C TRP A 360 57.75 1.50 -3.60
N ASN A 361 58.24 1.84 -4.79
CA ASN A 361 59.67 1.80 -5.07
C ASN A 361 60.34 3.13 -4.70
N GLN A 362 61.28 3.10 -3.75
CA GLN A 362 61.99 4.30 -3.26
C GLN A 362 62.99 4.87 -4.27
N HIS A 363 63.50 4.07 -5.21
CA HIS A 363 64.47 4.49 -6.21
C HIS A 363 63.83 5.13 -7.44
N PHE A 364 62.62 4.73 -7.82
CA PHE A 364 61.89 5.35 -8.94
C PHE A 364 60.83 6.36 -8.51
N LEU A 365 60.49 6.37 -7.21
CA LEU A 365 59.35 7.10 -6.63
C LEU A 365 58.03 6.78 -7.36
N ALA A 366 57.80 5.49 -7.60
CA ALA A 366 56.64 5.00 -8.34
C ALA A 366 56.05 3.73 -7.69
N PRO A 367 54.72 3.55 -7.76
CA PRO A 367 54.03 2.39 -7.21
C PRO A 367 54.02 1.19 -8.18
N TYR A 368 53.94 -0.01 -7.62
CA TYR A 368 53.82 -1.26 -8.37
C TYR A 368 53.06 -2.35 -7.60
N VAL A 369 52.59 -3.38 -8.32
CA VAL A 369 51.89 -4.57 -7.78
C VAL A 369 52.41 -5.83 -8.44
N ARG A 370 52.43 -6.96 -7.72
CA ARG A 370 52.79 -8.28 -8.24
C ARG A 370 51.79 -9.34 -7.82
N TYR A 371 51.52 -10.29 -8.71
CA TYR A 371 50.65 -11.42 -8.44
C TYR A 371 51.02 -12.62 -9.33
N LYS A 372 50.42 -13.78 -9.05
CA LYS A 372 50.44 -14.94 -9.94
C LYS A 372 49.04 -15.26 -10.43
N GLU A 373 48.94 -15.56 -11.71
CA GLU A 373 47.75 -16.11 -12.33
C GLU A 373 48.16 -17.40 -13.06
N HIS A 374 47.51 -18.53 -12.74
CA HIS A 374 47.84 -19.84 -13.33
C HIS A 374 49.35 -20.21 -13.27
N ASN A 375 50.03 -19.85 -12.18
CA ASN A 375 51.48 -20.03 -11.97
C ASN A 375 52.40 -19.11 -12.79
N GLU A 376 51.86 -18.22 -13.63
CA GLU A 376 52.60 -17.18 -14.34
C GLU A 376 52.66 -15.92 -13.47
N GLU A 377 53.85 -15.34 -13.34
CA GLU A 377 54.05 -14.11 -12.59
C GLU A 377 53.73 -12.88 -13.43
N HIS A 378 52.98 -11.97 -12.82
CA HIS A 378 52.58 -10.69 -13.37
C HIS A 378 53.16 -9.54 -12.56
N PHE A 379 53.54 -8.46 -13.25
CA PHE A 379 54.17 -7.29 -12.68
C PHE A 379 53.52 -6.03 -13.24
N ILE A 380 52.85 -5.26 -12.38
CA ILE A 380 52.16 -4.04 -12.76
C ILE A 380 52.93 -2.83 -12.24
N TRP A 381 53.35 -1.94 -13.15
CA TRP A 381 53.75 -0.58 -12.80
C TRP A 381 52.66 0.39 -13.23
N PHE A 382 52.40 1.41 -12.41
CA PHE A 382 51.35 2.37 -12.71
C PHE A 382 51.68 3.76 -12.18
N LEU A 383 50.94 4.74 -12.68
CA LEU A 383 50.98 6.13 -12.27
C LEU A 383 49.69 6.46 -11.51
N ASP A 384 49.82 7.16 -10.39
CA ASP A 384 48.71 7.61 -9.55
C ASP A 384 48.89 9.06 -9.11
N ALA A 385 48.04 9.57 -8.21
CA ALA A 385 48.17 10.97 -7.83
C ALA A 385 49.50 11.31 -7.12
N ALA A 386 50.19 10.32 -6.52
CA ALA A 386 51.49 10.57 -5.90
C ALA A 386 52.56 10.83 -6.97
N THR A 387 52.60 9.99 -8.02
CA THR A 387 53.50 10.22 -9.16
C THR A 387 53.14 11.50 -9.89
N PHE A 388 51.84 11.74 -10.12
CA PHE A 388 51.35 12.98 -10.75
C PHE A 388 51.76 14.22 -9.96
N TYR A 389 51.60 14.21 -8.63
CA TYR A 389 52.01 15.32 -7.77
C TYR A 389 53.51 15.60 -7.89
N ASN A 390 54.36 14.56 -7.89
CA ASN A 390 55.79 14.73 -8.05
C ASN A 390 56.15 15.32 -9.43
N GLN A 391 55.52 14.84 -10.50
CA GLN A 391 55.72 15.39 -11.84
C GLN A 391 55.22 16.84 -11.98
N LEU A 392 54.10 17.17 -11.33
CA LEU A 392 53.60 18.54 -11.25
C LEU A 392 54.57 19.46 -10.51
N LYS A 393 55.18 18.99 -9.41
CA LYS A 393 56.22 19.74 -8.68
C LYS A 393 57.48 19.94 -9.51
N ILE A 394 57.89 18.95 -10.31
CA ILE A 394 58.95 19.13 -11.32
C ILE A 394 58.54 20.22 -12.32
N ALA A 395 57.34 20.16 -12.89
CA ALA A 395 56.89 21.20 -13.84
C ALA A 395 56.94 22.61 -13.23
N GLN A 396 56.54 22.75 -11.96
CA GLN A 396 56.60 24.01 -11.21
C GLN A 396 58.04 24.50 -10.97
N SER A 397 58.99 23.60 -10.65
CA SER A 397 60.39 23.99 -10.45
C SER A 397 61.08 24.46 -11.73
N TYR A 398 60.60 24.02 -12.90
CA TYR A 398 61.05 24.48 -14.22
C TYR A 398 60.22 25.65 -14.77
N HIS A 399 59.29 26.20 -13.98
CA HIS A 399 58.40 27.30 -14.37
C HIS A 399 57.56 27.01 -15.63
N ILE A 400 57.18 25.74 -15.83
CA ILE A 400 56.31 25.35 -16.93
C ILE A 400 54.88 25.83 -16.62
N PRO A 401 54.25 26.67 -17.46
CA PRO A 401 52.97 27.31 -17.12
C PRO A 401 51.74 26.44 -17.42
N SER A 402 51.91 25.34 -18.17
CA SER A 402 50.80 24.51 -18.64
C SER A 402 51.06 23.03 -18.43
N ILE A 403 50.02 22.29 -18.06
CA ILE A 403 50.05 20.83 -17.91
C ILE A 403 49.00 20.17 -18.80
N GLY A 404 49.31 18.97 -19.27
CA GLY A 404 48.38 18.09 -19.97
C GLY A 404 47.93 16.93 -19.09
N ILE A 405 46.70 16.44 -19.27
CA ILE A 405 46.18 15.24 -18.59
C ILE A 405 45.83 14.19 -19.64
N TRP A 406 46.58 13.09 -19.63
CA TRP A 406 46.38 11.92 -20.48
C TRP A 406 45.91 10.73 -19.63
N ASN A 407 44.63 10.37 -19.67
CA ASN A 407 43.53 11.09 -20.30
C ASN A 407 42.28 10.97 -19.42
N ILE A 408 41.29 11.84 -19.66
CA ILE A 408 40.14 11.92 -18.75
C ILE A 408 39.30 10.64 -18.78
N GLY A 409 38.95 10.15 -17.59
CA GLY A 409 38.31 8.87 -17.34
C GLY A 409 39.27 7.78 -16.87
N SER A 410 40.58 7.87 -17.17
CA SER A 410 41.56 6.87 -16.74
C SER A 410 42.21 7.18 -15.39
N GLU A 411 42.07 8.43 -14.92
CA GLU A 411 42.93 9.00 -13.90
C GLU A 411 42.59 8.62 -12.46
N ASP A 412 43.55 8.88 -11.56
CA ASP A 412 43.27 8.97 -10.14
C ASP A 412 42.38 10.20 -9.88
N PRO A 413 41.15 10.02 -9.36
CA PRO A 413 40.17 11.10 -9.28
C PRO A 413 40.59 12.23 -8.32
N THR A 414 41.61 12.02 -7.49
CA THR A 414 42.11 13.04 -6.56
C THR A 414 42.99 14.09 -7.23
N ILE A 415 43.56 13.85 -8.42
CA ILE A 415 44.43 14.84 -9.10
C ILE A 415 43.69 16.16 -9.37
N TRP A 416 42.39 16.10 -9.64
CA TRP A 416 41.57 17.27 -9.91
C TRP A 416 41.49 18.23 -8.72
N ARG A 417 41.70 17.74 -7.48
CA ARG A 417 41.77 18.60 -6.29
C ARG A 417 43.06 19.41 -6.27
N LEU A 418 44.18 18.83 -6.71
CA LEU A 418 45.45 19.55 -6.87
C LEU A 418 45.32 20.71 -7.86
N LEU A 419 44.60 20.49 -8.95
CA LEU A 419 44.45 21.46 -10.04
C LEU A 419 43.40 22.54 -9.75
N SER A 420 42.47 22.26 -8.84
CA SER A 420 41.43 23.22 -8.46
C SER A 420 41.95 24.24 -7.45
N ASN A 421 42.88 23.84 -6.59
CA ASN A 421 43.44 24.68 -5.52
C ASN A 421 44.57 25.59 -6.03
N HIS A 422 44.78 26.74 -5.39
CA HIS A 422 45.86 27.66 -5.75
C HIS A 422 47.26 27.11 -5.45
N LYS A 423 47.38 26.22 -4.46
CA LYS A 423 48.63 25.57 -4.05
C LYS A 423 48.41 24.06 -4.07
N ALA A 424 49.29 23.31 -4.73
CA ALA A 424 49.18 21.85 -4.78
C ALA A 424 49.58 21.27 -3.41
N ASN A 425 48.61 20.71 -2.67
CA ASN A 425 48.82 20.16 -1.33
C ASN A 425 48.64 18.63 -1.36
N PRO A 426 49.63 17.83 -0.94
CA PRO A 426 49.52 16.37 -0.93
C PRO A 426 48.41 15.85 0.01
N LEU A 427 47.97 16.63 1.01
CA LEU A 427 46.84 16.26 1.88
C LEU A 427 45.51 16.13 1.11
N ASP A 428 45.35 16.82 -0.03
CA ASP A 428 44.14 16.74 -0.85
C ASP A 428 43.97 15.36 -1.51
N LEU A 429 45.05 14.56 -1.52
CA LEU A 429 45.14 13.24 -2.15
C LEU A 429 44.86 12.08 -1.19
N GLU A 430 44.78 12.32 0.13
CA GLU A 430 44.68 11.25 1.14
C GLU A 430 43.38 10.45 1.05
N THR A 431 42.25 11.13 0.78
CA THR A 431 40.93 10.48 0.65
C THR A 431 40.61 10.25 -0.80
N ILE A 432 40.61 8.99 -1.23
CA ILE A 432 40.35 8.61 -2.61
C ILE A 432 38.83 8.45 -2.77
N PRO A 433 38.15 9.37 -3.48
CA PRO A 433 36.72 9.23 -3.70
C PRO A 433 36.49 8.01 -4.60
N ASN A 434 35.44 7.25 -4.31
CA ASN A 434 35.03 6.19 -5.20
C ASN A 434 34.49 6.79 -6.51
N SER A 435 35.27 6.72 -7.59
CA SER A 435 34.90 7.25 -8.91
C SER A 435 33.96 6.33 -9.68
N VAL A 436 33.99 5.03 -9.37
CA VAL A 436 33.09 4.01 -9.92
C VAL A 436 32.04 3.71 -8.86
N SER A 437 30.86 4.32 -8.94
CA SER A 437 29.80 4.07 -7.96
C SER A 437 29.35 2.60 -7.93
N THR A 438 29.53 1.87 -9.04
CA THR A 438 28.94 0.54 -9.25
C THR A 438 29.80 -0.34 -10.17
N ALA A 439 30.09 -1.56 -9.73
CA ALA A 439 30.60 -2.65 -10.55
C ALA A 439 29.52 -3.73 -10.68
N ILE A 440 29.37 -4.30 -11.88
CA ILE A 440 28.45 -5.41 -12.15
C ILE A 440 29.26 -6.58 -12.68
N GLU A 441 29.25 -7.70 -11.97
CA GLU A 441 29.93 -8.93 -12.36
C GLU A 441 28.92 -10.04 -12.66
N GLY A 442 29.27 -10.92 -13.60
CA GLY A 442 28.46 -12.09 -13.96
C GLY A 442 27.22 -11.79 -14.83
N LYS A 443 26.38 -12.82 -14.99
CA LYS A 443 25.15 -12.81 -15.79
C LYS A 443 24.08 -13.66 -15.09
N GLY A 444 22.80 -13.35 -15.35
CA GLY A 444 21.65 -14.11 -14.83
C GLY A 444 20.69 -13.25 -14.01
N ASP A 445 19.64 -13.87 -13.50
CA ASP A 445 18.50 -13.19 -12.88
C ASP A 445 18.54 -13.17 -11.34
N PHE A 446 19.54 -13.77 -10.72
CA PHE A 446 19.76 -13.60 -9.29
C PHE A 446 20.70 -12.43 -9.02
N LEU A 447 20.34 -11.62 -8.04
CA LEU A 447 21.06 -10.39 -7.70
C LEU A 447 21.62 -10.47 -6.27
N LYS A 448 22.91 -10.17 -6.10
CA LYS A 448 23.55 -10.05 -4.78
C LYS A 448 24.48 -8.85 -4.74
N VAL A 449 24.33 -8.02 -3.72
CA VAL A 449 25.30 -6.98 -3.36
C VAL A 449 26.34 -7.61 -2.43
N THR A 450 27.59 -7.71 -2.89
CA THR A 450 28.68 -8.40 -2.16
C THR A 450 29.65 -7.45 -1.47
N LYS A 451 29.83 -6.24 -1.99
CA LYS A 451 30.60 -5.15 -1.36
C LYS A 451 29.78 -3.86 -1.32
N VAL A 452 29.88 -3.14 -0.21
CA VAL A 452 29.25 -1.83 -0.01
C VAL A 452 30.25 -0.74 -0.36
N GLU A 453 29.75 0.32 -0.99
CA GLU A 453 30.57 1.47 -1.35
C GLU A 453 31.31 2.04 -0.14
N ALA A 454 32.61 2.31 -0.32
CA ALA A 454 33.38 3.06 0.64
C ALA A 454 34.52 3.84 -0.02
N GLU A 455 34.84 4.99 0.57
CA GLU A 455 36.00 5.78 0.16
C GLU A 455 37.31 5.07 0.56
N GLY A 456 38.33 5.28 -0.27
CA GLY A 456 39.69 4.85 -0.03
C GLY A 456 40.45 5.86 0.81
N LYS A 457 41.54 5.40 1.42
CA LYS A 457 42.42 6.22 2.23
C LYS A 457 43.88 5.82 2.02
N ARG A 458 44.74 6.81 1.83
CA ARG A 458 46.20 6.68 1.77
C ARG A 458 46.86 7.80 2.57
N ARG A 459 48.14 7.63 2.88
CA ARG A 459 48.99 8.59 3.57
C ARG A 459 50.34 8.70 2.86
N PHE A 460 51.00 9.84 3.02
CA PHE A 460 52.28 10.15 2.38
C PHE A 460 53.37 10.50 3.38
N GLU A 461 54.62 10.18 3.07
CA GLU A 461 55.80 10.74 3.71
C GLU A 461 56.47 11.72 2.72
N LEU A 462 56.69 12.96 3.15
CA LEU A 462 57.25 14.02 2.32
C LEU A 462 58.74 14.22 2.59
N ASP A 463 59.48 14.60 1.56
CA ASP A 463 60.88 15.00 1.62
C ASP A 463 61.10 16.18 0.65
N HIS A 464 61.56 17.33 1.17
CA HIS A 464 61.78 18.56 0.40
C HIS A 464 60.60 18.98 -0.54
N HIS A 465 59.35 18.84 -0.07
CA HIS A 465 58.08 19.09 -0.79
C HIS A 465 57.62 18.04 -1.81
N PHE A 466 58.39 16.96 -2.01
CA PHE A 466 58.04 15.82 -2.85
C PHE A 466 57.51 14.65 -2.01
N ILE A 467 56.70 13.79 -2.62
CA ILE A 467 56.24 12.53 -2.00
C ILE A 467 57.34 11.49 -2.17
N LYS A 468 57.95 11.10 -1.04
CA LYS A 468 58.99 10.06 -0.97
C LYS A 468 58.42 8.66 -0.81
N LYS A 469 57.23 8.57 -0.21
CA LYS A 469 56.55 7.29 0.05
C LYS A 469 55.05 7.48 0.12
N GLU A 470 54.34 6.50 -0.42
CA GLU A 470 52.89 6.36 -0.32
C GLU A 470 52.54 5.07 0.41
N MET A 471 51.49 5.12 1.24
CA MET A 471 50.95 3.95 1.92
C MET A 471 49.42 3.97 1.82
N TYR A 472 48.84 2.97 1.17
CA TYR A 472 47.40 2.75 1.12
C TYR A 472 46.94 2.11 2.44
N GLU A 473 46.05 2.79 3.17
CA GLU A 473 45.42 2.27 4.39
C GLU A 473 44.14 1.50 4.08
N LYS A 474 43.43 1.94 3.04
CA LYS A 474 42.17 1.35 2.57
C LYS A 474 41.98 1.65 1.09
N TYR A 475 41.64 0.64 0.29
CA TYR A 475 41.28 0.86 -1.11
C TYR A 475 39.83 1.38 -1.22
N PRO A 476 39.54 2.29 -2.17
CA PRO A 476 38.16 2.64 -2.50
C PRO A 476 37.41 1.40 -3.00
N THR A 477 36.16 1.21 -2.57
CA THR A 477 35.35 0.06 -2.96
C THR A 477 34.06 0.51 -3.65
N PRO A 478 33.76 0.03 -4.87
CA PRO A 478 32.47 0.27 -5.50
C PRO A 478 31.37 -0.57 -4.82
N TYR A 479 30.11 -0.24 -5.08
CA TYR A 479 29.05 -1.24 -4.91
C TYR A 479 29.26 -2.36 -5.92
N LEU A 480 29.44 -3.59 -5.47
CA LEU A 480 29.54 -4.76 -6.35
C LEU A 480 28.19 -5.48 -6.41
N LEU A 481 27.54 -5.45 -7.57
CA LEU A 481 26.35 -6.23 -7.88
C LEU A 481 26.75 -7.47 -8.68
N GLU A 482 26.67 -8.62 -8.05
CA GLU A 482 26.89 -9.90 -8.70
C GLU A 482 25.57 -10.42 -9.28
N ARG A 483 25.63 -10.86 -10.55
CA ARG A 483 24.55 -11.54 -11.27
C ARG A 483 24.95 -12.99 -11.53
N TYR A 484 24.07 -13.91 -11.17
CA TYR A 484 24.30 -15.35 -11.33
C TYR A 484 23.04 -16.06 -11.83
N GLY A 485 23.22 -17.27 -12.38
CA GLY A 485 22.12 -18.11 -12.87
C GLY A 485 22.15 -18.50 -14.34
N VAL A 486 23.28 -18.34 -15.05
CA VAL A 486 23.38 -18.73 -16.46
C VAL A 486 23.83 -20.18 -16.62
N ASP A 487 23.00 -20.99 -17.26
CA ASP A 487 23.28 -22.38 -17.64
C ASP A 487 22.81 -22.61 -19.08
N GLU A 488 23.58 -23.38 -19.85
CA GLU A 488 23.34 -23.57 -21.28
C GLU A 488 22.08 -24.42 -21.51
N LYS A 489 21.18 -23.96 -22.39
CA LYS A 489 19.92 -24.64 -22.71
C LYS A 489 18.99 -24.93 -21.52
N LYS A 490 19.14 -24.22 -20.39
CA LYS A 490 18.16 -24.25 -19.29
C LYS A 490 17.41 -22.93 -19.17
N VAL A 491 16.12 -23.00 -18.81
CA VAL A 491 15.27 -21.84 -18.51
C VAL A 491 14.35 -22.15 -17.34
N ALA A 492 13.89 -21.14 -16.61
CA ALA A 492 12.88 -21.30 -15.58
C ALA A 492 11.61 -20.51 -15.91
N ILE A 493 10.45 -20.98 -15.43
CA ILE A 493 9.19 -20.25 -15.52
C ILE A 493 8.78 -19.84 -14.11
N SER A 494 8.33 -18.60 -13.95
CA SER A 494 7.88 -18.04 -12.68
C SER A 494 6.53 -17.32 -12.82
N PHE A 495 5.77 -17.31 -11.73
CA PHE A 495 4.48 -16.63 -11.63
C PHE A 495 4.45 -15.65 -10.46
N ASP A 496 4.05 -14.41 -10.74
CA ASP A 496 3.88 -13.36 -9.72
C ASP A 496 2.39 -13.08 -9.43
N ASP A 497 2.15 -12.42 -8.29
CA ASP A 497 0.88 -11.94 -7.74
C ASP A 497 -0.07 -12.96 -7.10
N GLY A 498 0.12 -14.25 -7.37
CA GLY A 498 -0.73 -15.31 -6.85
C GLY A 498 -0.78 -15.46 -5.34
N PRO A 499 -1.62 -16.39 -4.84
CA PRO A 499 -2.54 -17.23 -5.61
C PRO A 499 -3.92 -16.58 -5.84
N ASN A 500 -4.55 -16.91 -6.97
CA ASN A 500 -5.89 -16.52 -7.37
C ASN A 500 -6.78 -17.77 -7.57
N PRO A 501 -8.03 -17.79 -7.04
CA PRO A 501 -8.92 -18.95 -7.13
C PRO A 501 -9.36 -19.31 -8.54
N GLU A 502 -9.30 -18.39 -9.50
CA GLU A 502 -9.76 -18.60 -10.87
C GLU A 502 -8.64 -19.06 -11.82
N TYR A 503 -7.40 -18.61 -11.59
CA TYR A 503 -6.30 -18.78 -12.54
C TYR A 503 -5.20 -19.72 -12.05
N THR A 504 -4.70 -19.55 -10.82
CA THR A 504 -3.59 -20.35 -10.28
C THR A 504 -3.86 -21.85 -10.35
N GLY A 505 -5.09 -22.29 -10.05
CA GLY A 505 -5.46 -23.71 -10.14
C GLY A 505 -5.34 -24.29 -11.56
N LYS A 506 -5.73 -23.53 -12.58
CA LYS A 506 -5.63 -23.92 -14.00
C LYS A 506 -4.18 -23.92 -14.47
N ILE A 507 -3.38 -22.95 -14.02
CA ILE A 507 -1.93 -22.91 -14.31
C ILE A 507 -1.23 -24.15 -13.74
N LEU A 508 -1.53 -24.53 -12.50
CA LEU A 508 -1.02 -25.76 -11.89
C LEU A 508 -1.40 -27.01 -12.68
N GLU A 509 -2.62 -27.07 -13.22
CA GLU A 509 -3.07 -28.18 -14.08
C GLU A 509 -2.24 -28.27 -15.37
N VAL A 510 -1.97 -27.14 -16.03
CA VAL A 510 -1.09 -27.08 -17.21
C VAL A 510 0.33 -27.53 -16.86
N LEU A 511 0.92 -26.97 -15.80
CA LEU A 511 2.29 -27.35 -15.37
C LEU A 511 2.40 -28.85 -15.04
N ASN A 512 1.39 -29.40 -14.37
CA ASN A 512 1.35 -30.83 -14.06
C ASN A 512 1.20 -31.70 -15.32
N HIS A 513 0.40 -31.27 -16.31
CA HIS A 513 0.26 -31.96 -17.60
C HIS A 513 1.61 -32.09 -18.32
N TYR A 514 2.39 -31.00 -18.38
CA TYR A 514 3.71 -30.97 -19.01
C TYR A 514 4.85 -31.46 -18.11
N LYS A 515 4.57 -31.84 -16.86
CA LYS A 515 5.55 -32.24 -15.84
C LYS A 515 6.62 -31.18 -15.56
N VAL A 516 6.26 -29.91 -15.69
CA VAL A 516 7.15 -28.75 -15.46
C VAL A 516 7.01 -28.26 -14.02
N LYS A 517 8.12 -27.83 -13.41
CA LYS A 517 8.12 -27.13 -12.11
C LYS A 517 8.47 -25.67 -12.31
N ALA A 518 7.57 -24.79 -11.86
CA ALA A 518 7.75 -23.34 -11.81
C ALA A 518 8.02 -22.83 -10.39
N ALA A 519 8.40 -21.55 -10.30
CA ALA A 519 8.44 -20.78 -9.06
C ALA A 519 7.23 -19.82 -8.95
N PHE A 520 6.68 -19.64 -7.76
CA PHE A 520 5.56 -18.72 -7.51
C PHE A 520 5.95 -17.67 -6.47
N PHE A 521 6.00 -16.41 -6.85
CA PHE A 521 6.25 -15.29 -5.93
C PHE A 521 4.91 -14.76 -5.43
N LEU A 522 4.57 -15.16 -4.20
CA LEU A 522 3.22 -14.96 -3.67
C LEU A 522 3.07 -13.63 -2.94
N ILE A 523 1.95 -12.96 -3.19
CA ILE A 523 1.50 -11.87 -2.34
C ILE A 523 0.97 -12.47 -1.03
N GLY A 524 1.53 -12.06 0.10
CA GLY A 524 1.17 -12.61 1.41
C GLY A 524 -0.32 -12.49 1.75
N ARG A 525 -0.98 -11.39 1.35
CA ARG A 525 -2.44 -11.24 1.49
C ARG A 525 -3.20 -12.30 0.70
N ASN A 526 -2.80 -12.58 -0.54
CA ASN A 526 -3.46 -13.58 -1.38
C ASN A 526 -3.22 -14.99 -0.83
N ALA A 527 -2.00 -15.28 -0.39
CA ALA A 527 -1.67 -16.55 0.26
C ALA A 527 -2.52 -16.78 1.53
N SER A 528 -2.78 -15.73 2.31
CA SER A 528 -3.64 -15.79 3.50
C SER A 528 -5.12 -16.00 3.17
N LEU A 529 -5.60 -15.45 2.04
CA LEU A 529 -6.98 -15.61 1.59
C LEU A 529 -7.26 -16.97 0.94
N TYR A 530 -6.25 -17.57 0.31
CA TYR A 530 -6.34 -18.84 -0.41
C TYR A 530 -5.29 -19.86 0.06
N PRO A 531 -5.25 -20.22 1.36
CA PRO A 531 -4.21 -21.06 1.93
C PRO A 531 -4.15 -22.47 1.30
N GLU A 532 -5.28 -22.98 0.81
CA GLU A 532 -5.32 -24.28 0.12
C GLU A 532 -4.55 -24.27 -1.22
N LEU A 533 -4.58 -23.16 -1.96
CA LEU A 533 -3.81 -23.04 -3.21
C LEU A 533 -2.33 -22.89 -2.93
N THR A 534 -1.94 -22.07 -1.96
CA THR A 534 -0.55 -21.97 -1.48
C THR A 534 0.00 -23.34 -1.07
N LYS A 535 -0.80 -24.12 -0.33
CA LYS A 535 -0.43 -25.48 0.08
C LYS A 535 -0.32 -26.43 -1.12
N ARG A 536 -1.21 -26.32 -2.10
CA ARG A 536 -1.18 -27.10 -3.35
C ARG A 536 0.07 -26.79 -4.17
N ILE A 537 0.42 -25.51 -4.37
CA ILE A 537 1.66 -25.08 -5.06
C ILE A 537 2.86 -25.80 -4.46
N HIS A 538 3.04 -25.72 -3.14
CA HIS A 538 4.16 -26.38 -2.46
C HIS A 538 4.09 -27.91 -2.55
N LYS A 539 2.92 -28.52 -2.35
CA LYS A 539 2.75 -29.98 -2.37
C LYS A 539 3.03 -30.59 -3.75
N GLU A 540 2.70 -29.88 -4.82
CA GLU A 540 2.97 -30.31 -6.20
C GLU A 540 4.44 -30.14 -6.61
N GLY A 541 5.31 -29.65 -5.71
CA GLY A 541 6.75 -29.59 -5.92
C GLY A 541 7.25 -28.28 -6.53
N HIS A 542 6.39 -27.26 -6.65
CA HIS A 542 6.78 -25.92 -7.10
C HIS A 542 7.56 -25.17 -6.01
N GLU A 543 8.33 -24.19 -6.43
CA GLU A 543 9.05 -23.30 -5.52
C GLU A 543 8.17 -22.10 -5.15
N VAL A 544 8.36 -21.57 -3.95
CA VAL A 544 7.62 -20.41 -3.46
C VAL A 544 8.62 -19.33 -3.07
N GLY A 545 8.36 -18.11 -3.51
CA GLY A 545 9.08 -16.90 -3.12
C GLY A 545 8.12 -15.86 -2.53
N SER A 546 8.70 -14.83 -1.91
CA SER A 546 7.97 -13.69 -1.35
C SER A 546 7.80 -12.58 -2.38
N HIS A 547 6.60 -11.99 -2.45
CA HIS A 547 6.28 -10.83 -3.29
C HIS A 547 5.64 -9.68 -2.49
N THR A 548 6.06 -9.49 -1.23
CA THR A 548 5.45 -8.61 -0.21
C THR A 548 4.03 -9.00 0.20
N PHE A 549 3.50 -8.38 1.27
CA PHE A 549 2.18 -8.75 1.79
C PHE A 549 1.06 -8.02 1.04
N THR A 550 1.28 -6.76 0.69
CA THR A 550 0.29 -5.88 0.06
C THR A 550 0.58 -5.48 -1.38
N HIS A 551 1.65 -6.01 -2.00
CA HIS A 551 2.11 -5.64 -3.35
C HIS A 551 2.48 -4.14 -3.43
N THR A 552 3.37 -3.71 -2.53
CA THR A 552 3.85 -2.32 -2.44
C THR A 552 5.23 -2.17 -3.07
N ASP A 553 5.50 -1.01 -3.68
CA ASP A 553 6.84 -0.67 -4.16
C ASP A 553 7.80 -0.56 -2.96
N VAL A 554 8.84 -1.39 -2.93
CA VAL A 554 9.81 -1.44 -1.83
C VAL A 554 10.71 -0.22 -1.79
N MET A 555 10.83 0.52 -2.90
CA MET A 555 11.61 1.76 -2.96
C MET A 555 10.88 2.94 -2.31
N SER A 556 9.54 2.91 -2.25
CA SER A 556 8.73 4.05 -1.77
C SER A 556 8.32 3.95 -0.29
N ILE A 557 8.76 2.93 0.44
CA ILE A 557 8.33 2.65 1.81
C ILE A 557 9.47 2.77 2.82
N SER A 558 9.13 2.98 4.10
CA SER A 558 10.09 2.99 5.19
C SER A 558 10.60 1.59 5.53
N ASP A 559 11.79 1.50 6.13
CA ASP A 559 12.42 0.22 6.50
C ASP A 559 11.54 -0.63 7.43
N LYS A 560 10.87 0.00 8.40
CA LYS A 560 9.94 -0.70 9.29
C LYS A 560 8.76 -1.29 8.52
N LYS A 561 8.26 -0.60 7.49
CA LYS A 561 7.19 -1.12 6.64
C LYS A 561 7.70 -2.26 5.76
N LEU A 562 8.90 -2.16 5.20
CA LEU A 562 9.54 -3.25 4.45
C LEU A 562 9.68 -4.52 5.30
N GLU A 563 10.21 -4.39 6.52
CA GLU A 563 10.35 -5.50 7.47
C GLU A 563 8.98 -6.14 7.77
N LEU A 564 7.95 -5.33 8.01
CA LEU A 564 6.59 -5.83 8.23
C LEU A 564 6.01 -6.55 7.00
N GLU A 565 6.20 -6.01 5.79
CA GLU A 565 5.70 -6.60 4.54
C GLU A 565 6.33 -7.98 4.27
N LEU A 566 7.67 -8.07 4.38
CA LEU A 566 8.38 -9.33 4.15
C LEU A 566 8.09 -10.33 5.27
N ASN A 567 8.15 -9.91 6.54
CA ASN A 567 7.90 -10.81 7.66
C ASN A 567 6.44 -11.31 7.68
N SER A 568 5.46 -10.45 7.41
CA SER A 568 4.05 -10.89 7.33
C SER A 568 3.84 -11.95 6.24
N THR A 569 4.49 -11.77 5.09
CA THR A 569 4.43 -12.72 3.97
C THR A 569 5.09 -14.05 4.35
N GLN A 570 6.29 -13.98 4.94
CA GLN A 570 7.00 -15.14 5.44
C GLN A 570 6.18 -15.95 6.43
N ARG A 571 5.59 -15.30 7.44
CA ARG A 571 4.82 -15.98 8.50
C ARG A 571 3.58 -16.67 7.95
N VAL A 572 2.90 -16.07 6.97
CA VAL A 572 1.77 -16.71 6.28
C VAL A 572 2.23 -17.93 5.49
N ILE A 573 3.30 -17.81 4.71
CA ILE A 573 3.81 -18.93 3.90
C ILE A 573 4.32 -20.06 4.80
N GLN A 574 5.07 -19.75 5.87
CA GLN A 574 5.51 -20.72 6.88
C GLN A 574 4.33 -21.42 7.53
N GLY A 575 3.32 -20.65 7.96
CA GLY A 575 2.07 -21.18 8.52
C GLY A 575 1.43 -22.24 7.64
N ILE A 576 1.35 -21.96 6.34
CA ILE A 576 0.64 -22.79 5.36
C ILE A 576 1.46 -23.99 4.87
N THR A 577 2.74 -23.77 4.59
CA THR A 577 3.61 -24.75 3.92
C THR A 577 4.52 -25.52 4.87
N GLY A 578 4.72 -25.04 6.09
CA GLY A 578 5.72 -25.57 7.02
C GLY A 578 7.17 -25.25 6.63
N HIS A 579 7.38 -24.39 5.63
CA HIS A 579 8.69 -24.03 5.12
C HIS A 579 8.87 -22.50 5.05
N SER A 580 10.08 -22.05 5.35
CA SER A 580 10.52 -20.69 5.08
C SER A 580 10.77 -20.52 3.58
N VAL A 581 10.70 -19.28 3.06
CA VAL A 581 11.18 -18.94 1.72
C VAL A 581 12.33 -17.94 1.83
N ILE A 582 13.34 -18.09 0.98
CA ILE A 582 14.48 -17.15 0.91
C ILE A 582 14.47 -16.33 -0.38
N MET A 583 13.76 -16.78 -1.40
CA MET A 583 13.65 -16.04 -2.66
C MET A 583 12.65 -14.90 -2.50
N PHE A 584 13.03 -13.71 -2.95
CA PHE A 584 12.19 -12.52 -2.94
C PHE A 584 12.24 -11.86 -4.31
N ARG A 585 11.07 -11.49 -4.83
CA ARG A 585 10.97 -10.65 -6.02
C ARG A 585 10.27 -9.33 -5.64
N PRO A 586 10.86 -8.16 -5.92
CA PRO A 586 10.23 -6.88 -5.63
C PRO A 586 9.02 -6.62 -6.53
N PRO A 587 7.87 -6.17 -5.97
CA PRO A 587 6.73 -5.73 -6.76
C PRO A 587 7.09 -4.65 -7.77
N LEU A 588 6.38 -4.64 -8.90
CA LEU A 588 6.56 -3.71 -10.03
C LEU A 588 7.96 -3.77 -10.67
N LEU A 589 8.75 -4.81 -10.40
CA LEU A 589 10.16 -4.89 -10.76
C LEU A 589 10.87 -3.56 -10.45
N SER A 590 10.64 -2.99 -9.25
CA SER A 590 11.09 -1.63 -8.87
C SER A 590 12.59 -1.40 -9.06
N PHE A 591 13.35 -2.49 -9.10
CA PHE A 591 14.79 -2.57 -9.32
C PHE A 591 15.23 -2.48 -10.79
N ASN A 592 14.29 -2.60 -11.74
CA ASN A 592 14.54 -2.60 -13.18
C ASN A 592 13.78 -1.49 -13.93
N LYS A 593 13.35 -0.43 -13.22
CA LYS A 593 12.57 0.69 -13.81
C LYS A 593 13.37 1.54 -14.82
N ARG A 594 14.71 1.49 -14.78
CA ARG A 594 15.61 2.28 -15.66
C ARG A 594 16.86 1.47 -16.06
N PRO A 595 16.74 0.49 -16.96
CA PRO A 595 17.85 -0.42 -17.31
C PRO A 595 19.06 0.28 -17.94
N ASN A 596 18.88 1.49 -18.48
CA ASN A 596 19.94 2.27 -19.14
C ASN A 596 20.63 3.29 -18.20
N GLU A 597 20.17 3.42 -16.96
CA GLU A 597 20.78 4.31 -15.96
C GLU A 597 21.59 3.48 -14.95
N PRO A 598 22.77 3.96 -14.48
CA PRO A 598 23.47 3.30 -13.39
C PRO A 598 22.58 3.21 -12.14
N PRO A 599 22.60 2.09 -11.40
CA PRO A 599 21.80 1.96 -10.18
C PRO A 599 22.21 3.02 -9.16
N THR A 600 21.23 3.57 -8.43
CA THR A 600 21.47 4.63 -7.43
C THR A 600 21.96 4.03 -6.10
N LYS A 601 22.59 4.83 -5.25
CA LYS A 601 22.94 4.41 -3.87
C LYS A 601 21.74 3.88 -3.09
N GLU A 602 20.58 4.53 -3.22
CA GLU A 602 19.33 4.09 -2.58
C GLU A 602 18.91 2.68 -2.98
N PHE A 603 19.16 2.29 -4.23
CA PHE A 603 18.91 0.93 -4.72
C PHE A 603 19.78 -0.09 -3.97
N PHE A 604 21.09 0.17 -3.82
CA PHE A 604 22.00 -0.74 -3.12
C PHE A 604 21.69 -0.82 -1.63
N ASP A 605 21.45 0.30 -0.97
CA ASP A 605 21.06 0.34 0.44
C ASP A 605 19.80 -0.51 0.68
N ARG A 606 18.83 -0.43 -0.24
CA ARG A 606 17.62 -1.26 -0.19
C ARG A 606 17.91 -2.75 -0.40
N MET A 607 18.72 -3.10 -1.39
CA MET A 607 19.15 -4.47 -1.66
C MET A 607 19.88 -5.10 -0.47
N VAL A 608 20.84 -4.38 0.11
CA VAL A 608 21.59 -4.79 1.31
C VAL A 608 20.63 -5.01 2.48
N LYS A 609 19.65 -4.12 2.68
CA LYS A 609 18.63 -4.29 3.73
C LYS A 609 17.81 -5.57 3.54
N ILE A 610 17.40 -5.88 2.31
CA ILE A 610 16.66 -7.11 1.98
C ILE A 610 17.53 -8.36 2.20
N GLN A 611 18.80 -8.30 1.80
CA GLN A 611 19.77 -9.37 2.05
C GLN A 611 20.06 -9.59 3.53
N ASN A 612 20.13 -8.53 4.33
CA ASN A 612 20.30 -8.61 5.79
C ASN A 612 19.07 -9.20 6.49
N LEU A 613 17.90 -9.18 5.83
CA LEU A 613 16.71 -9.93 6.26
C LEU A 613 16.75 -11.40 5.78
N GLY A 614 17.82 -11.79 5.08
CA GLY A 614 18.09 -13.15 4.64
C GLY A 614 17.47 -13.53 3.29
N TYR A 615 16.96 -12.55 2.54
CA TYR A 615 16.36 -12.81 1.23
C TYR A 615 17.38 -12.69 0.10
N THR A 616 17.28 -13.61 -0.85
CA THR A 616 17.92 -13.54 -2.16
C THR A 616 16.98 -12.90 -3.16
N VAL A 617 17.42 -11.83 -3.80
CA VAL A 617 16.61 -11.10 -4.78
C VAL A 617 16.66 -11.80 -6.13
N VAL A 618 15.49 -12.10 -6.68
CA VAL A 618 15.31 -12.75 -7.97
C VAL A 618 14.60 -11.77 -8.92
N ASP A 619 15.30 -11.38 -9.98
CA ASP A 619 14.78 -10.55 -11.06
C ASP A 619 14.12 -11.43 -12.15
N SER A 620 13.79 -10.82 -13.29
CA SER A 620 13.39 -11.52 -14.50
C SER A 620 13.84 -10.74 -15.73
N THR A 621 14.67 -11.35 -16.56
CA THR A 621 15.10 -10.73 -17.84
C THR A 621 14.06 -10.89 -18.94
N ILE A 622 13.17 -11.87 -18.86
CA ILE A 622 12.09 -12.09 -19.84
C ILE A 622 10.74 -11.77 -19.19
N ASP A 623 10.21 -10.58 -19.48
CA ASP A 623 8.86 -10.15 -19.08
C ASP A 623 8.01 -9.85 -20.34
N PRO A 624 7.12 -10.77 -20.76
CA PRO A 624 6.23 -10.55 -21.89
C PRO A 624 5.12 -9.54 -21.59
N LYS A 625 5.01 -9.02 -20.36
CA LYS A 625 3.97 -8.09 -19.88
C LYS A 625 2.58 -8.65 -20.11
N ASP A 626 2.40 -9.92 -19.77
CA ASP A 626 1.12 -10.61 -19.91
C ASP A 626 -0.01 -9.89 -19.14
N TRP A 627 0.33 -9.19 -18.05
CA TRP A 627 -0.56 -8.35 -17.24
C TRP A 627 -1.15 -7.14 -17.98
N ASN A 628 -0.57 -6.71 -19.10
CA ASN A 628 -0.95 -5.49 -19.81
C ASN A 628 -1.98 -5.71 -20.95
N GLY A 629 -2.94 -6.62 -20.74
CA GLY A 629 -4.06 -6.85 -21.67
C GLY A 629 -3.69 -7.47 -23.03
N LYS A 630 -2.52 -8.12 -23.14
CA LYS A 630 -2.06 -8.80 -24.35
C LYS A 630 -2.83 -10.10 -24.63
N SER A 631 -2.95 -10.46 -25.91
CA SER A 631 -3.46 -11.77 -26.36
C SER A 631 -2.44 -12.89 -26.09
N ALA A 632 -2.90 -14.14 -26.11
CA ALA A 632 -2.04 -15.31 -25.90
C ALA A 632 -0.91 -15.38 -26.95
N GLU A 633 -1.22 -15.09 -28.22
CA GLU A 633 -0.26 -15.08 -29.32
C GLU A 633 0.83 -14.01 -29.15
N GLU A 634 0.46 -12.82 -28.66
CA GLU A 634 1.41 -11.75 -28.38
C GLU A 634 2.34 -12.10 -27.22
N ILE A 635 1.80 -12.74 -26.17
CA ILE A 635 2.60 -13.22 -25.03
C ILE A 635 3.62 -14.24 -25.53
N VAL A 636 3.19 -15.24 -26.29
CA VAL A 636 4.07 -16.29 -26.86
C VAL A 636 5.15 -15.66 -27.73
N LYS A 637 4.78 -14.76 -28.65
CA LYS A 637 5.73 -14.09 -29.55
C LYS A 637 6.78 -13.30 -28.78
N GLU A 638 6.36 -12.53 -27.78
CA GLU A 638 7.25 -11.71 -26.96
C GLU A 638 8.21 -12.57 -26.14
N THR A 639 7.71 -13.65 -25.52
CA THR A 639 8.54 -14.59 -24.77
C THR A 639 9.59 -15.19 -25.69
N ILE A 640 9.17 -15.80 -26.81
CA ILE A 640 10.06 -16.50 -27.76
C ILE A 640 11.14 -15.58 -28.33
N ALA A 641 10.80 -14.33 -28.64
CA ALA A 641 11.75 -13.35 -29.19
C ALA A 641 12.91 -13.03 -28.24
N HIS A 642 12.74 -13.25 -26.93
CA HIS A 642 13.70 -12.88 -25.90
C HIS A 642 14.28 -14.08 -25.14
N VAL A 643 13.89 -15.32 -25.46
CA VAL A 643 14.46 -16.50 -24.77
C VAL A 643 15.96 -16.59 -25.01
N GLN A 644 16.73 -16.57 -23.92
CA GLN A 644 18.17 -16.84 -23.90
C GLN A 644 18.48 -17.96 -22.90
N ASN A 645 19.69 -18.52 -22.98
CA ASN A 645 20.16 -19.54 -22.05
C ASN A 645 20.27 -18.98 -20.62
N GLY A 646 19.72 -19.70 -19.64
CA GLY A 646 19.89 -19.39 -18.23
C GLY A 646 19.07 -18.20 -17.70
N GLN A 647 17.90 -17.95 -18.28
CA GLN A 647 17.01 -16.85 -17.87
C GLN A 647 15.66 -17.35 -17.33
N ILE A 648 15.00 -16.48 -16.56
CA ILE A 648 13.69 -16.71 -15.97
C ILE A 648 12.63 -16.00 -16.82
N ILE A 649 11.59 -16.74 -17.20
CA ILE A 649 10.38 -16.23 -17.84
C ILE A 649 9.38 -15.86 -16.74
N LEU A 650 9.02 -14.58 -16.65
CA LEU A 650 8.00 -14.07 -15.74
C LEU A 650 6.62 -14.08 -16.41
N LEU A 651 5.64 -14.67 -15.73
CA LEU A 651 4.22 -14.60 -16.05
C LEU A 651 3.45 -14.23 -14.78
N HIS A 652 2.15 -13.96 -14.88
CA HIS A 652 1.34 -13.60 -13.72
C HIS A 652 0.16 -14.57 -13.55
N ASP A 653 -0.09 -15.03 -12.32
CA ASP A 653 -1.24 -15.89 -11.98
C ASP A 653 -2.35 -15.13 -11.22
N SER A 654 -2.22 -13.81 -11.09
CA SER A 654 -3.24 -12.89 -10.58
C SER A 654 -3.08 -11.51 -11.23
N GLY A 655 -3.90 -10.52 -10.83
CA GLY A 655 -3.86 -9.18 -11.41
C GLY A 655 -4.58 -9.08 -12.77
N GLY A 656 -5.85 -8.67 -12.75
CA GLY A 656 -6.66 -8.58 -13.98
C GLY A 656 -7.09 -9.94 -14.54
N ASP A 657 -7.44 -9.97 -15.83
CA ASP A 657 -7.80 -11.20 -16.56
C ASP A 657 -6.54 -11.94 -17.00
N ARG A 658 -6.33 -13.17 -16.51
CA ARG A 658 -5.16 -14.03 -16.82
C ARG A 658 -5.50 -15.19 -17.77
N THR A 659 -6.68 -15.17 -18.39
CA THR A 659 -7.06 -16.18 -19.41
C THR A 659 -6.03 -16.27 -20.54
N PRO A 660 -5.52 -15.14 -21.11
CA PRO A 660 -4.47 -15.20 -22.14
C PRO A 660 -3.16 -15.86 -21.67
N THR A 661 -2.77 -15.67 -20.40
CA THR A 661 -1.58 -16.32 -19.82
C THR A 661 -1.75 -17.83 -19.76
N ILE A 662 -2.93 -18.31 -19.38
CA ILE A 662 -3.25 -19.75 -19.34
C ILE A 662 -3.21 -20.36 -20.74
N GLU A 663 -3.69 -19.63 -21.75
CA GLU A 663 -3.68 -20.07 -23.16
C GLU A 663 -2.28 -20.02 -23.79
N ALA A 664 -1.43 -19.07 -23.38
CA ALA A 664 -0.06 -18.92 -23.85
C ALA A 664 0.89 -19.99 -23.26
N LEU A 665 0.69 -20.37 -21.99
CA LEU A 665 1.61 -21.23 -21.25
C LEU A 665 1.90 -22.59 -21.94
N PRO A 666 0.91 -23.36 -22.44
CA PRO A 666 1.18 -24.57 -23.20
C PRO A 666 2.08 -24.34 -24.42
N LYS A 667 1.78 -23.30 -25.21
CA LYS A 667 2.52 -22.95 -26.43
C LYS A 667 3.98 -22.57 -26.12
N ILE A 668 4.21 -21.86 -25.01
CA ILE A 668 5.56 -21.52 -24.52
C ILE A 668 6.32 -22.80 -24.15
N ILE A 669 5.71 -23.69 -23.35
CA ILE A 669 6.35 -24.93 -22.90
C ILE A 669 6.71 -25.82 -24.09
N GLU A 670 5.77 -26.04 -25.02
CA GLU A 670 5.98 -26.85 -26.22
C GLU A 670 7.12 -26.28 -27.08
N TRP A 671 7.15 -24.96 -27.28
CA TRP A 671 8.20 -24.31 -28.06
C TRP A 671 9.58 -24.47 -27.40
N LEU A 672 9.68 -24.25 -26.08
CA LEU A 672 10.94 -24.42 -25.34
C LEU A 672 11.47 -25.85 -25.46
N GLN A 673 10.62 -26.85 -25.22
CA GLN A 673 10.99 -28.27 -25.31
C GLN A 673 11.40 -28.66 -26.73
N THR A 674 10.68 -28.19 -27.75
CA THR A 674 10.98 -28.47 -29.16
C THR A 674 12.32 -27.85 -29.61
N ASN A 675 12.70 -26.71 -29.04
CA ASN A 675 13.96 -26.01 -29.36
C ASN A 675 15.13 -26.41 -28.43
N GLY A 676 14.98 -27.52 -27.71
CA GLY A 676 16.03 -28.14 -26.90
C GLY A 676 16.30 -27.45 -25.56
N TYR A 677 15.39 -26.63 -25.05
CA TYR A 677 15.50 -26.06 -23.71
C TYR A 677 14.94 -27.01 -22.64
N SER A 678 15.68 -27.17 -21.56
CA SER A 678 15.21 -27.83 -20.35
C SER A 678 14.57 -26.81 -19.42
N ILE A 679 13.30 -27.02 -19.07
CA ILE A 679 12.59 -26.15 -18.11
C ILE A 679 12.86 -26.66 -16.70
N VAL A 680 13.60 -25.87 -15.92
CA VAL A 680 14.07 -26.25 -14.57
C VAL A 680 13.52 -25.31 -13.50
N PRO A 681 13.49 -25.72 -12.22
CA PRO A 681 13.19 -24.81 -11.11
C PRO A 681 14.18 -23.64 -11.07
N VAL A 682 13.76 -22.51 -10.51
CA VAL A 682 14.58 -21.29 -10.42
C VAL A 682 15.86 -21.55 -9.61
N SER A 683 15.79 -22.38 -8.56
CA SER A 683 16.98 -22.74 -7.77
C SER A 683 18.04 -23.53 -8.54
N GLU A 684 17.66 -24.30 -9.56
CA GLU A 684 18.60 -25.14 -10.32
C GLU A 684 19.51 -24.30 -11.23
N LEU A 685 19.02 -23.15 -11.72
CA LEU A 685 19.83 -22.20 -12.51
C LEU A 685 21.09 -21.73 -11.79
N VAL A 686 21.08 -21.78 -10.45
CA VAL A 686 22.19 -21.37 -9.58
C VAL A 686 22.79 -22.54 -8.79
N GLY A 687 22.54 -23.78 -9.24
CA GLY A 687 23.08 -25.00 -8.62
C GLY A 687 22.52 -25.30 -7.21
N MET A 688 21.42 -24.65 -6.82
CA MET A 688 20.78 -24.87 -5.52
C MET A 688 19.70 -25.95 -5.60
N LYS A 689 19.42 -26.58 -4.46
CA LYS A 689 18.29 -27.52 -4.32
C LYS A 689 17.06 -26.76 -3.83
N ARG A 690 15.87 -27.27 -4.18
CA ARG A 690 14.59 -26.77 -3.64
C ARG A 690 14.57 -26.66 -2.10
N SER A 691 15.16 -27.61 -1.39
CA SER A 691 15.25 -27.59 0.07
C SER A 691 16.12 -26.45 0.62
N THR A 692 17.04 -25.92 -0.19
CA THR A 692 17.88 -24.76 0.17
C THR A 692 17.07 -23.48 0.04
N VAL A 693 16.27 -23.33 -1.00
CA VAL A 693 15.43 -22.12 -1.21
C VAL A 693 14.13 -22.14 -0.42
N MET A 694 13.69 -23.32 0.02
CA MET A 694 12.54 -23.54 0.89
C MET A 694 12.89 -24.43 2.11
N PRO A 695 13.72 -23.97 3.05
CA PRO A 695 14.09 -24.78 4.22
C PRO A 695 12.90 -24.97 5.17
N PRO A 696 12.86 -26.08 5.94
CA PRO A 696 11.83 -26.27 6.95
C PRO A 696 11.86 -25.14 7.99
N VAL A 697 10.70 -24.83 8.58
CA VAL A 697 10.61 -23.84 9.67
C VAL A 697 11.50 -24.26 10.84
N GLN A 698 12.24 -23.31 11.42
CA GLN A 698 13.10 -23.57 12.56
C GLN A 698 12.29 -23.94 13.82
N GLU A 699 12.84 -24.78 14.70
CA GLU A 699 12.20 -25.21 15.96
C GLU A 699 11.74 -24.03 16.83
N THR A 700 12.48 -22.92 16.82
CA THR A 700 12.15 -21.70 17.58
C THR A 700 10.86 -21.03 17.09
N GLU A 701 10.46 -21.27 15.85
CA GLU A 701 9.32 -20.66 15.17
C GLU A 701 8.11 -21.60 15.03
N GLU A 702 8.30 -22.90 15.25
CA GLU A 702 7.23 -23.91 15.23
C GLU A 702 6.08 -23.57 16.17
N SER A 703 6.37 -22.96 17.33
CA SER A 703 5.34 -22.57 18.30
C SER A 703 4.38 -21.48 17.81
N ILE A 704 4.77 -20.69 16.81
CA ILE A 704 4.00 -19.55 16.28
C ILE A 704 3.27 -19.93 14.99
N THR A 705 3.88 -20.81 14.19
CA THR A 705 3.42 -21.22 12.86
C THR A 705 1.94 -21.67 12.81
N PRO A 706 1.41 -22.48 13.76
CA PRO A 706 -0.01 -22.85 13.77
C PRO A 706 -0.95 -21.65 13.87
N PHE A 707 -0.58 -20.58 14.57
CA PHE A 707 -1.44 -19.40 14.70
C PHE A 707 -1.65 -18.69 13.37
N TYR A 708 -0.61 -18.64 12.54
CA TYR A 708 -0.72 -18.08 11.19
C TYR A 708 -1.50 -18.99 10.25
N LEU A 709 -1.31 -20.32 10.35
CA LEU A 709 -2.13 -21.28 9.62
C LEU A 709 -3.62 -21.11 9.94
N TYR A 710 -3.98 -21.26 11.22
CA TYR A 710 -5.36 -21.11 11.68
C TYR A 710 -5.89 -19.69 11.45
N GLY A 711 -5.01 -18.68 11.53
CA GLY A 711 -5.33 -17.28 11.25
C GLY A 711 -5.72 -17.04 9.81
N SER A 712 -4.95 -17.56 8.86
CA SER A 712 -5.27 -17.48 7.42
C SER A 712 -6.57 -18.22 7.11
N PHE A 713 -6.75 -19.44 7.63
CA PHE A 713 -8.01 -20.17 7.48
C PHE A 713 -9.20 -19.42 8.08
N PHE A 714 -9.05 -18.89 9.30
CA PHE A 714 -10.08 -18.11 9.97
C PHE A 714 -10.41 -16.82 9.21
N GLN A 715 -9.40 -16.09 8.72
CA GLN A 715 -9.57 -14.89 7.93
C GLN A 715 -10.35 -15.18 6.64
N ALA A 716 -9.94 -16.21 5.89
CA ALA A 716 -10.62 -16.64 4.67
C ALA A 716 -12.08 -17.05 4.95
N ALA A 717 -12.32 -17.84 6.00
CA ALA A 717 -13.66 -18.26 6.42
C ALA A 717 -14.52 -17.07 6.87
N LEU A 718 -13.96 -16.13 7.63
CA LEU A 718 -14.64 -14.93 8.11
C LEU A 718 -15.08 -14.05 6.94
N ILE A 719 -14.20 -13.79 5.98
CA ILE A 719 -14.53 -12.96 4.80
C ILE A 719 -15.64 -13.62 3.97
N LYS A 720 -15.55 -14.94 3.72
CA LYS A 720 -16.61 -15.69 3.04
C LYS A 720 -17.93 -15.62 3.80
N SER A 721 -17.90 -15.81 5.12
CA SER A 721 -19.08 -15.78 6.00
C SER A 721 -19.73 -14.40 6.05
N VAL A 722 -18.93 -13.33 6.14
CA VAL A 722 -19.41 -11.94 6.11
C VAL A 722 -20.06 -11.63 4.77
N LYS A 723 -19.42 -11.97 3.64
CA LYS A 723 -20.01 -11.79 2.30
C LYS A 723 -21.35 -12.53 2.17
N PHE A 724 -21.38 -13.81 2.56
CA PHE A 724 -22.60 -14.61 2.54
C PHE A 724 -23.71 -13.99 3.41
N PHE A 725 -23.38 -13.56 4.63
CA PHE A 725 -24.33 -12.94 5.55
C PHE A 725 -24.87 -11.61 5.00
N LEU A 726 -24.04 -10.77 4.38
CA LEU A 726 -24.47 -9.53 3.73
C LEU A 726 -25.43 -9.81 2.57
N TYR A 727 -25.11 -10.75 1.68
CA TYR A 727 -26.00 -11.13 0.58
C TYR A 727 -27.33 -11.70 1.09
N LEU A 728 -27.29 -12.53 2.13
CA LEU A 728 -28.47 -13.10 2.77
C LEU A 728 -29.36 -12.00 3.36
N LEU A 729 -28.81 -11.08 4.15
CA LEU A 729 -29.57 -9.97 4.76
C LEU A 729 -30.21 -9.08 3.69
N ILE A 730 -29.49 -8.75 2.63
CA ILE A 730 -30.03 -7.96 1.52
C ILE A 730 -31.18 -8.71 0.86
N THR A 731 -30.97 -9.99 0.51
CA THR A 731 -32.00 -10.80 -0.16
C THR A 731 -33.26 -10.89 0.70
N ILE A 732 -33.13 -11.15 2.00
CA ILE A 732 -34.27 -11.17 2.93
C ILE A 732 -34.92 -9.78 3.03
N GLY A 733 -34.13 -8.70 3.09
CA GLY A 733 -34.62 -7.33 3.12
C GLY A 733 -35.41 -6.95 1.87
N LEU A 734 -34.94 -7.34 0.68
CA LEU A 734 -35.60 -7.14 -0.61
C LEU A 734 -36.93 -7.90 -0.67
N LEU A 735 -36.91 -9.18 -0.30
CA LEU A 735 -38.11 -10.03 -0.25
C LEU A 735 -39.14 -9.48 0.74
N ARG A 736 -38.70 -9.04 1.94
CA ARG A 736 -39.56 -8.38 2.92
C ARG A 736 -40.17 -7.10 2.35
N LEU A 737 -39.38 -6.23 1.72
CA LEU A 737 -39.90 -4.99 1.15
C LEU A 737 -40.93 -5.27 0.05
N ALA A 738 -40.64 -6.19 -0.87
CA ALA A 738 -41.57 -6.59 -1.91
C ALA A 738 -42.88 -7.15 -1.33
N MET A 739 -42.79 -7.99 -0.29
CA MET A 739 -43.94 -8.50 0.45
C MET A 739 -44.77 -7.36 1.05
N LEU A 740 -44.14 -6.43 1.77
CA LEU A 740 -44.84 -5.30 2.40
C LEU A 740 -45.56 -4.45 1.37
N LEU A 741 -44.90 -4.08 0.27
CA LEU A 741 -45.49 -3.28 -0.81
C LEU A 741 -46.65 -4.01 -1.50
N PHE A 742 -46.50 -5.29 -1.80
CA PHE A 742 -47.53 -6.08 -2.47
C PHE A 742 -48.79 -6.21 -1.60
N PHE A 743 -48.64 -6.61 -0.33
CA PHE A 743 -49.78 -6.82 0.56
C PHE A 743 -50.40 -5.50 1.03
N SER A 744 -49.63 -4.43 1.20
CA SER A 744 -50.21 -3.11 1.50
C SER A 744 -51.03 -2.56 0.32
N LEU A 745 -50.60 -2.78 -0.92
CA LEU A 745 -51.39 -2.45 -2.11
C LEU A 745 -52.66 -3.28 -2.22
N LYS A 746 -52.56 -4.59 -1.99
CA LYS A 746 -53.70 -5.51 -1.99
C LYS A 746 -54.72 -5.11 -0.93
N GLN A 747 -54.27 -4.81 0.28
CA GLN A 747 -55.12 -4.32 1.38
C GLN A 747 -55.80 -3.00 1.00
N LYS A 748 -55.06 -2.03 0.46
CA LYS A 748 -55.62 -0.74 0.02
C LYS A 748 -56.73 -0.92 -1.02
N ARG A 749 -56.52 -1.80 -2.01
CA ARG A 749 -57.52 -2.08 -3.06
C ARG A 749 -58.76 -2.73 -2.46
N LYS A 750 -58.58 -3.72 -1.58
CA LYS A 750 -59.66 -4.42 -0.89
C LYS A 750 -60.49 -3.46 -0.04
N SER A 751 -59.85 -2.61 0.77
CA SER A 751 -60.53 -1.67 1.66
C SER A 751 -61.35 -0.62 0.93
N LYS A 752 -60.99 -0.24 -0.31
CA LYS A 752 -61.81 0.64 -1.15
C LYS A 752 -63.16 0.04 -1.56
N HIS A 753 -63.26 -1.29 -1.59
CA HIS A 753 -64.47 -2.01 -2.01
C HIS A 753 -65.26 -2.59 -0.82
N LEU A 754 -64.79 -2.40 0.42
CA LEU A 754 -65.52 -2.80 1.61
C LEU A 754 -66.62 -1.77 1.89
N VAL A 755 -67.87 -2.18 1.72
CA VAL A 755 -69.05 -1.40 2.13
C VAL A 755 -69.44 -1.85 3.54
N TYR A 756 -69.35 -0.94 4.50
CA TYR A 756 -69.78 -1.20 5.88
C TYR A 756 -71.25 -0.79 6.03
N LYS A 757 -72.02 -1.55 6.82
CA LYS A 757 -73.43 -1.24 7.07
C LYS A 757 -73.52 -0.15 8.13
N ASP A 758 -74.01 1.03 7.75
CA ASP A 758 -74.24 2.16 8.68
C ASP A 758 -75.19 1.83 9.85
N SER A 759 -75.98 0.75 9.70
CA SER A 759 -76.88 0.22 10.73
C SER A 759 -76.17 -0.48 11.88
N TYR A 760 -74.89 -0.87 11.73
CA TYR A 760 -74.14 -1.57 12.80
C TYR A 760 -73.56 -0.56 13.79
N GLN A 761 -74.36 -0.19 14.80
CA GLN A 761 -73.99 0.75 15.86
C GLN A 761 -74.17 0.12 17.26
N PRO A 762 -73.30 -0.84 17.65
CA PRO A 762 -73.37 -1.51 18.96
C PRO A 762 -73.06 -0.55 20.12
N PHE A 763 -73.60 -0.80 21.31
CA PHE A 763 -73.15 -0.05 22.49
C PHE A 763 -71.68 -0.40 22.79
N VAL A 764 -70.86 0.60 23.16
CA VAL A 764 -69.40 0.48 23.35
C VAL A 764 -69.00 1.00 24.73
N SER A 765 -68.04 0.34 25.39
CA SER A 765 -67.41 0.87 26.60
C SER A 765 -66.01 1.37 26.25
N VAL A 766 -65.78 2.67 26.36
CA VAL A 766 -64.46 3.29 26.20
C VAL A 766 -63.75 3.25 27.55
N LEU A 767 -62.52 2.74 27.61
CA LEU A 767 -61.72 2.58 28.82
C LEU A 767 -60.45 3.42 28.76
N ILE A 768 -60.19 4.17 29.83
CA ILE A 768 -58.93 4.88 30.05
C ILE A 768 -58.35 4.44 31.39
N ALA A 769 -57.10 3.96 31.38
CA ALA A 769 -56.31 3.80 32.61
C ALA A 769 -55.50 5.06 32.86
N ALA A 770 -55.67 5.69 34.03
CA ALA A 770 -55.02 6.96 34.37
C ALA A 770 -54.17 6.81 35.64
N TYR A 771 -52.93 7.30 35.58
CA TYR A 771 -52.05 7.44 36.74
C TYR A 771 -51.19 8.70 36.64
N ASN A 772 -51.56 9.72 37.40
CA ASN A 772 -50.93 11.03 37.40
C ASN A 772 -50.97 11.75 36.03
N GLU A 773 -52.11 11.79 35.34
CA GLU A 773 -52.25 12.33 33.98
C GLU A 773 -52.91 13.72 33.94
N GLU A 774 -52.70 14.55 34.97
CA GLU A 774 -53.37 15.87 35.13
C GLU A 774 -53.17 16.82 33.94
N THR A 775 -52.06 16.71 33.20
CA THR A 775 -51.72 17.61 32.09
C THR A 775 -52.38 17.24 30.75
N VAL A 776 -52.96 16.05 30.64
CA VAL A 776 -53.44 15.50 29.35
C VAL A 776 -54.83 14.90 29.41
N ILE A 777 -55.28 14.40 30.57
CA ILE A 777 -56.52 13.63 30.70
C ILE A 777 -57.77 14.41 30.27
N GLU A 778 -57.84 15.71 30.56
CA GLU A 778 -58.97 16.57 30.20
C GLU A 778 -59.19 16.61 28.67
N LYS A 779 -58.12 16.88 27.92
CA LYS A 779 -58.16 16.93 26.44
C LYS A 779 -58.60 15.60 25.84
N THR A 780 -58.13 14.50 26.42
CA THR A 780 -58.50 13.14 26.02
C THR A 780 -60.00 12.91 26.21
N ILE A 781 -60.55 13.25 27.37
CA ILE A 781 -61.99 13.15 27.66
C ILE A 781 -62.80 13.99 26.66
N HIS A 782 -62.43 15.25 26.45
CA HIS A 782 -63.14 16.13 25.51
C HIS A 782 -63.13 15.60 24.08
N SER A 783 -62.02 15.01 23.63
CA SER A 783 -61.94 14.39 22.29
C SER A 783 -62.91 13.21 22.10
N ILE A 784 -63.13 12.41 23.16
CA ILE A 784 -64.10 11.31 23.14
C ILE A 784 -65.53 11.86 23.16
N MET A 785 -65.79 12.87 23.99
CA MET A 785 -67.13 13.49 24.10
C MET A 785 -67.54 14.22 22.80
N ASN A 786 -66.57 14.70 22.02
CA ASN A 786 -66.79 15.29 20.70
C ASN A 786 -66.94 14.26 19.57
N SER A 787 -66.90 12.97 19.85
CA SER A 787 -67.08 11.94 18.82
C SER A 787 -68.47 12.01 18.19
N ARG A 788 -68.54 11.75 16.87
CA ARG A 788 -69.80 11.54 16.14
C ARG A 788 -70.54 10.28 16.59
N TYR A 789 -69.83 9.34 17.21
CA TYR A 789 -70.44 8.14 17.77
C TYR A 789 -71.04 8.41 19.15
N ARG A 790 -72.37 8.28 19.30
CA ARG A 790 -73.07 8.65 20.55
C ARG A 790 -73.41 7.49 21.48
N ARG A 791 -73.28 6.23 21.04
CA ARG A 791 -73.71 5.04 21.80
C ARG A 791 -72.56 4.43 22.62
N PHE A 792 -72.06 5.18 23.61
CA PHE A 792 -70.96 4.70 24.45
C PHE A 792 -71.08 5.11 25.93
N GLU A 793 -70.44 4.33 26.80
CA GLU A 793 -70.02 4.78 28.14
C GLU A 793 -68.50 4.99 28.16
N LEU A 794 -68.03 5.92 28.98
CA LEU A 794 -66.60 6.16 29.22
C LEU A 794 -66.28 5.77 30.66
N ILE A 795 -65.43 4.77 30.85
CA ILE A 795 -64.96 4.32 32.16
C ILE A 795 -63.49 4.71 32.30
N ILE A 796 -63.21 5.56 33.27
CA ILE A 796 -61.87 6.01 33.61
C ILE A 796 -61.48 5.29 34.89
N VAL A 797 -60.38 4.54 34.85
CA VAL A 797 -59.85 3.81 36.00
C VAL A 797 -58.61 4.54 36.51
N ASP A 798 -58.76 5.18 37.67
CA ASP A 798 -57.64 5.78 38.40
C ASP A 798 -56.83 4.70 39.12
N ASP A 799 -55.57 4.54 38.72
CA ASP A 799 -54.61 3.57 39.28
C ASP A 799 -53.82 4.20 40.45
N GLY A 800 -54.53 4.88 41.35
CA GLY A 800 -53.98 5.48 42.56
C GLY A 800 -53.21 6.78 42.32
N SER A 801 -53.73 7.70 41.50
CA SER A 801 -53.09 8.99 41.23
C SER A 801 -52.89 9.82 42.50
N LYS A 802 -51.82 10.62 42.51
CA LYS A 802 -51.38 11.52 43.60
C LYS A 802 -51.42 12.99 43.20
N ASP A 803 -51.81 13.29 41.96
CA ASP A 803 -51.91 14.62 41.39
C ASP A 803 -53.39 15.01 41.17
N GLN A 804 -53.66 16.05 40.38
CA GLN A 804 -55.04 16.55 40.16
C GLN A 804 -55.89 15.69 39.21
N THR A 805 -55.39 14.55 38.71
CA THR A 805 -56.10 13.69 37.74
C THR A 805 -57.51 13.33 38.20
N VAL A 806 -57.64 12.87 39.45
CA VAL A 806 -58.93 12.45 40.01
C VAL A 806 -59.93 13.61 40.07
N ASN A 807 -59.48 14.78 40.50
CA ASN A 807 -60.32 15.98 40.63
C ASN A 807 -60.82 16.48 39.26
N ILE A 808 -59.96 16.41 38.23
CA ILE A 808 -60.33 16.72 36.85
C ILE A 808 -61.41 15.75 36.37
N VAL A 809 -61.22 14.44 36.55
CA VAL A 809 -62.18 13.42 36.09
C VAL A 809 -63.51 13.53 36.83
N GLU A 810 -63.52 13.76 38.15
CA GLU A 810 -64.75 13.99 38.92
C GLU A 810 -65.53 15.22 38.43
N THR A 811 -64.82 16.27 38.02
CA THR A 811 -65.44 17.48 37.45
C THR A 811 -66.14 17.15 36.13
N GLU A 812 -65.51 16.35 35.26
CA GLU A 812 -66.12 15.90 34.01
C GLU A 812 -67.28 14.92 34.23
N CYS A 813 -67.21 14.05 35.25
CA CYS A 813 -68.32 13.16 35.62
C CYS A 813 -69.59 13.92 36.05
N LYS A 814 -69.44 15.12 36.63
CA LYS A 814 -70.58 16.00 36.96
C LYS A 814 -71.21 16.63 35.72
N LYS A 815 -70.44 16.82 34.64
CA LYS A 815 -70.91 17.41 33.38
C LYS A 815 -71.58 16.39 32.47
N TYR A 816 -71.08 15.15 32.46
CA TYR A 816 -71.50 14.11 31.52
C TYR A 816 -71.94 12.83 32.24
N SER A 817 -73.20 12.42 32.04
CA SER A 817 -73.80 11.26 32.72
C SER A 817 -73.30 9.90 32.23
N ASN A 818 -72.64 9.85 31.08
CA ASN A 818 -72.07 8.63 30.50
C ASN A 818 -70.60 8.41 30.87
N ILE A 819 -70.03 9.20 31.81
CA ILE A 819 -68.67 9.02 32.34
C ILE A 819 -68.73 8.36 33.72
N ARG A 820 -67.89 7.35 33.96
CA ARG A 820 -67.76 6.62 35.23
C ARG A 820 -66.30 6.62 35.67
N LEU A 821 -66.05 7.01 36.91
CA LEU A 821 -64.74 6.93 37.54
C LEU A 821 -64.67 5.69 38.45
N LEU A 822 -63.69 4.81 38.22
CA LEU A 822 -63.32 3.71 39.11
C LEU A 822 -61.98 4.03 39.78
N ARG A 823 -61.82 3.68 41.05
CA ARG A 823 -60.58 3.91 41.81
C ARG A 823 -60.03 2.59 42.32
N LYS A 824 -58.71 2.42 42.25
CA LYS A 824 -57.99 1.29 42.81
C LYS A 824 -56.64 1.73 43.36
N GLU A 825 -56.03 0.87 44.19
CA GLU A 825 -54.62 1.03 44.54
C GLU A 825 -53.72 0.83 43.30
N ASN A 826 -52.57 1.50 43.27
CA ASN A 826 -51.66 1.44 42.13
C ASN A 826 -51.16 0.00 41.89
N GLY A 827 -51.57 -0.58 40.78
CA GLY A 827 -51.18 -1.92 40.34
C GLY A 827 -50.68 -1.95 38.89
N GLY A 828 -50.57 -0.81 38.24
CA GLY A 828 -50.16 -0.70 36.85
C GLY A 828 -51.31 -0.67 35.85
N LYS A 829 -50.97 -0.31 34.61
CA LYS A 829 -51.94 -0.15 33.51
C LYS A 829 -52.75 -1.42 33.24
N SER A 830 -52.12 -2.58 33.17
CA SER A 830 -52.82 -3.86 32.93
C SER A 830 -53.87 -4.13 34.01
N SER A 831 -53.51 -3.94 35.28
CA SER A 831 -54.42 -4.06 36.43
C SER A 831 -55.63 -3.13 36.31
N ALA A 832 -55.39 -1.86 35.94
CA ALA A 832 -56.45 -0.86 35.75
C ALA A 832 -57.36 -1.18 34.55
N LEU A 833 -56.78 -1.59 33.42
CA LEU A 833 -57.55 -2.01 32.24
C LEU A 833 -58.41 -3.24 32.53
N ASN A 834 -57.89 -4.23 33.26
CA ASN A 834 -58.64 -5.43 33.64
C ASN A 834 -59.85 -5.08 34.51
N LEU A 835 -59.67 -4.21 35.51
CA LEU A 835 -60.77 -3.72 36.35
C LEU A 835 -61.84 -3.00 35.50
N GLY A 836 -61.40 -2.17 34.54
CA GLY A 836 -62.29 -1.49 33.59
C GLY A 836 -63.08 -2.48 32.71
N ILE A 837 -62.43 -3.52 32.19
CA ILE A 837 -63.08 -4.56 31.35
C ILE A 837 -64.12 -5.34 32.16
N GLU A 838 -63.86 -5.63 33.42
CA GLU A 838 -64.82 -6.30 34.30
C GLU A 838 -66.10 -5.48 34.47
N HIS A 839 -65.96 -4.17 34.69
CA HIS A 839 -67.06 -3.24 34.94
C HIS A 839 -67.71 -2.65 33.69
N ALA A 840 -67.16 -2.93 32.51
CA ALA A 840 -67.71 -2.51 31.23
C ALA A 840 -69.02 -3.25 30.91
N SER A 841 -70.03 -2.51 30.45
CA SER A 841 -71.35 -3.05 30.12
C SER A 841 -71.44 -3.55 28.67
N ALA A 842 -70.57 -3.06 27.79
CA ALA A 842 -70.55 -3.43 26.37
C ALA A 842 -69.74 -4.69 26.08
N GLU A 843 -70.10 -5.37 24.97
CA GLU A 843 -69.30 -6.45 24.39
C GLU A 843 -68.08 -5.93 23.62
N ILE A 844 -68.12 -4.70 23.12
CA ILE A 844 -66.99 -4.06 22.44
C ILE A 844 -66.36 -3.04 23.37
N ILE A 845 -65.07 -3.21 23.63
CA ILE A 845 -64.27 -2.39 24.53
C ILE A 845 -63.27 -1.60 23.72
N VAL A 846 -63.31 -0.27 23.80
CA VAL A 846 -62.30 0.60 23.18
C VAL A 846 -61.35 1.09 24.25
N THR A 847 -60.09 0.68 24.21
CA THR A 847 -59.05 1.16 25.14
C THR A 847 -58.31 2.35 24.53
N LEU A 848 -58.10 3.39 25.34
CA LEU A 848 -57.38 4.60 24.95
C LEU A 848 -56.36 4.98 26.03
N ASP A 849 -55.16 5.40 25.63
CA ASP A 849 -54.20 5.99 26.58
C ASP A 849 -54.70 7.37 27.04
N ALA A 850 -54.39 7.72 28.30
CA ALA A 850 -54.82 8.99 28.91
C ALA A 850 -54.26 10.26 28.21
N ASP A 851 -53.24 10.11 27.36
CA ASP A 851 -52.57 11.18 26.60
C ASP A 851 -52.96 11.22 25.11
N THR A 852 -54.01 10.51 24.70
CA THR A 852 -54.38 10.35 23.30
C THR A 852 -55.65 11.10 22.92
N VAL A 853 -55.58 11.89 21.85
CA VAL A 853 -56.70 12.65 21.29
C VAL A 853 -57.21 11.96 20.02
N ILE A 854 -58.49 11.62 19.94
CA ILE A 854 -59.07 10.94 18.78
C ILE A 854 -59.75 11.90 17.79
N ALA A 855 -59.84 11.49 16.52
CA ALA A 855 -60.69 12.17 15.54
C ALA A 855 -62.19 11.85 15.75
N GLU A 856 -63.07 12.71 15.24
CA GLU A 856 -64.53 12.62 15.49
C GLU A 856 -65.13 11.25 15.11
N ASP A 857 -64.66 10.66 14.01
CA ASP A 857 -65.13 9.38 13.46
C ASP A 857 -64.34 8.16 13.96
N THR A 858 -63.37 8.33 14.87
CA THR A 858 -62.46 7.22 15.23
C THR A 858 -63.18 6.03 15.85
N ILE A 859 -64.17 6.27 16.72
CA ILE A 859 -64.94 5.21 17.37
C ILE A 859 -65.84 4.49 16.34
N SER A 860 -66.53 5.23 15.46
CA SER A 860 -67.39 4.61 14.43
C SER A 860 -66.57 3.78 13.44
N MET A 861 -65.39 4.26 13.05
CA MET A 861 -64.49 3.57 12.14
C MET A 861 -63.92 2.28 12.74
N ILE A 862 -63.50 2.27 14.01
CA ILE A 862 -62.83 1.10 14.59
C ILE A 862 -63.80 -0.05 14.90
N ILE A 863 -65.04 0.26 15.31
CA ILE A 863 -66.00 -0.77 15.75
C ILE A 863 -66.67 -1.53 14.60
N ARG A 864 -66.69 -0.97 13.39
CA ARG A 864 -67.37 -1.56 12.22
C ARG A 864 -66.87 -2.96 11.85
N HIS A 865 -65.64 -3.30 12.24
CA HIS A 865 -65.02 -4.60 11.97
C HIS A 865 -65.58 -5.75 12.81
N PHE A 866 -66.21 -5.47 13.96
CA PHE A 866 -66.79 -6.49 14.83
C PHE A 866 -68.07 -7.12 14.28
N ILE A 867 -68.53 -6.67 13.09
CA ILE A 867 -69.55 -7.38 12.33
C ILE A 867 -69.08 -8.80 11.92
N ASP A 868 -67.76 -9.02 11.73
CA ASP A 868 -67.19 -10.37 11.62
C ASP A 868 -66.97 -10.94 13.03
N PRO A 869 -67.69 -12.00 13.43
CA PRO A 869 -67.61 -12.54 14.78
C PRO A 869 -66.23 -13.13 15.14
N ASN A 870 -65.39 -13.42 14.13
CA ASN A 870 -64.03 -13.93 14.28
C ASN A 870 -63.01 -12.83 14.59
N VAL A 871 -63.40 -11.55 14.54
CA VAL A 871 -62.52 -10.43 14.90
C VAL A 871 -62.44 -10.32 16.42
N GLY A 872 -61.24 -10.58 16.95
CA GLY A 872 -60.95 -10.48 18.39
C GLY A 872 -60.53 -9.08 18.81
N ALA A 873 -59.83 -8.36 17.93
CA ALA A 873 -59.42 -6.98 18.17
C ALA A 873 -59.19 -6.20 16.87
N VAL A 874 -59.21 -4.87 16.98
CA VAL A 874 -58.98 -3.91 15.90
C VAL A 874 -58.00 -2.86 16.39
N SER A 875 -56.94 -2.60 15.61
CA SER A 875 -56.00 -1.51 15.86
C SER A 875 -56.43 -0.27 15.09
N GLY A 876 -56.44 0.88 15.76
CA GLY A 876 -56.53 2.19 15.08
C GLY A 876 -55.18 2.65 14.51
N ASN A 877 -55.23 3.80 13.83
CA ASN A 877 -54.08 4.49 13.24
C ASN A 877 -53.52 5.55 14.19
N VAL A 878 -52.36 5.28 14.79
CA VAL A 878 -51.71 6.19 15.72
C VAL A 878 -50.84 7.19 14.96
N LYS A 879 -51.05 8.48 15.19
CA LYS A 879 -50.27 9.58 14.63
C LYS A 879 -49.60 10.39 15.73
N ILE A 880 -48.46 11.01 15.41
CA ILE A 880 -47.76 11.90 16.34
C ILE A 880 -48.38 13.28 16.27
N GLY A 881 -48.86 13.78 17.42
CA GLY A 881 -49.52 15.08 17.57
C GLY A 881 -48.58 16.27 17.84
N ASN A 882 -47.34 16.03 18.30
CA ASN A 882 -46.38 17.07 18.68
C ASN A 882 -45.13 17.10 17.79
N ARG A 883 -45.31 17.36 16.48
CA ARG A 883 -44.22 17.34 15.47
C ARG A 883 -43.34 18.61 15.47
N LYS A 884 -42.78 18.96 16.63
CA LYS A 884 -42.14 20.26 16.89
C LYS A 884 -40.63 20.32 16.59
N ASN A 885 -39.92 19.19 16.57
CA ASN A 885 -38.46 19.14 16.45
C ASN A 885 -37.99 17.95 15.59
N LEU A 886 -36.68 17.86 15.35
CA LEU A 886 -36.09 16.80 14.52
C LEU A 886 -36.36 15.38 15.07
N LEU A 887 -36.34 15.20 16.40
CA LEU A 887 -36.59 13.92 17.05
C LEU A 887 -38.05 13.45 16.88
N THR A 888 -39.01 14.37 17.00
CA THR A 888 -40.45 14.09 16.77
C THR A 888 -40.76 13.90 15.28
N TRP A 889 -40.01 14.55 14.38
CA TRP A 889 -40.06 14.27 12.93
C TRP A 889 -39.54 12.88 12.59
N TRP A 890 -38.41 12.46 13.17
CA TRP A 890 -37.88 11.11 12.99
C TRP A 890 -38.82 10.02 13.51
N GLN A 891 -39.42 10.25 14.68
CA GLN A 891 -40.47 9.37 15.18
C GLN A 891 -41.68 9.35 14.25
N HIS A 892 -42.05 10.48 13.63
CA HIS A 892 -43.16 10.51 12.67
C HIS A 892 -42.85 9.68 11.42
N ILE A 893 -41.62 9.76 10.89
CA ILE A 893 -41.18 8.88 9.80
C ILE A 893 -41.24 7.41 10.23
N GLU A 894 -40.77 7.06 11.43
CA GLU A 894 -40.85 5.70 11.98
C GLU A 894 -42.30 5.19 12.05
N TYR A 895 -43.24 5.99 12.56
CA TYR A 895 -44.65 5.58 12.68
C TYR A 895 -45.28 5.32 11.31
N VAL A 896 -45.04 6.20 10.33
CA VAL A 896 -45.61 6.06 8.98
C VAL A 896 -44.98 4.87 8.24
N THR A 897 -43.65 4.76 8.26
CA THR A 897 -42.90 3.79 7.45
C THR A 897 -42.77 2.42 8.09
N GLY A 898 -42.58 2.38 9.41
CA GLY A 898 -42.31 1.17 10.19
C GLY A 898 -43.57 0.56 10.81
N PHE A 899 -44.50 1.37 11.33
CA PHE A 899 -45.72 0.84 11.95
C PHE A 899 -46.90 0.76 11.00
N ASN A 900 -47.26 1.85 10.33
CA ASN A 900 -48.49 1.89 9.53
C ASN A 900 -48.40 1.05 8.25
N LEU A 901 -47.30 1.17 7.51
CA LEU A 901 -47.09 0.36 6.31
C LEU A 901 -47.08 -1.15 6.63
N GLU A 902 -46.36 -1.54 7.67
CA GLU A 902 -46.28 -2.93 8.09
C GLU A 902 -47.62 -3.47 8.56
N LYS A 903 -48.34 -2.70 9.39
CA LYS A 903 -49.66 -3.07 9.89
C LYS A 903 -50.67 -3.27 8.77
N ARG A 904 -50.66 -2.44 7.72
CA ARG A 904 -51.51 -2.64 6.53
C ARG A 904 -51.19 -3.94 5.79
N ALA A 905 -49.91 -4.25 5.59
CA ALA A 905 -49.53 -5.50 4.96
C ALA A 905 -49.93 -6.71 5.83
N PHE A 906 -49.78 -6.58 7.15
CA PHE A 906 -50.03 -7.67 8.10
C PHE A 906 -51.51 -7.88 8.38
N ASP A 907 -52.35 -6.87 8.20
CA ASP A 907 -53.81 -6.98 8.18
C ASP A 907 -54.29 -7.97 7.11
N GLU A 908 -53.79 -7.85 5.89
CA GLU A 908 -54.11 -8.77 4.78
C GLU A 908 -53.53 -10.18 4.99
N LEU A 909 -52.48 -10.30 5.81
CA LEU A 909 -51.84 -11.57 6.18
C LEU A 909 -52.39 -12.17 7.49
N ASP A 910 -53.42 -11.58 8.11
CA ASP A 910 -53.93 -11.96 9.46
C ASP A 910 -52.81 -12.15 10.49
N SER A 911 -51.83 -11.23 10.50
CA SER A 911 -50.56 -11.38 11.23
C SER A 911 -50.21 -10.15 12.07
N ILE A 912 -51.18 -9.28 12.40
CA ILE A 912 -50.95 -8.10 13.25
C ILE A 912 -50.65 -8.55 14.68
N THR A 913 -49.43 -8.33 15.15
CA THR A 913 -48.94 -8.77 16.47
C THR A 913 -49.10 -7.73 17.57
N VAL A 914 -49.50 -6.51 17.25
CA VAL A 914 -49.65 -5.42 18.21
C VAL A 914 -50.88 -4.58 17.88
N VAL A 915 -51.83 -4.55 18.82
CA VAL A 915 -52.87 -3.51 18.88
C VAL A 915 -52.41 -2.47 19.90
N PRO A 916 -52.03 -1.26 19.48
CA PRO A 916 -51.34 -0.31 20.35
C PRO A 916 -52.28 0.21 21.45
N GLY A 917 -51.74 0.41 22.65
CA GLY A 917 -52.48 1.00 23.78
C GLY A 917 -53.08 2.39 23.51
N ALA A 918 -52.50 3.16 22.58
CA ALA A 918 -53.00 4.49 22.23
C ALA A 918 -54.42 4.46 21.63
N ILE A 919 -54.75 3.46 20.80
CA ILE A 919 -56.11 3.25 20.30
C ILE A 919 -56.29 1.79 19.85
N GLY A 920 -57.11 1.05 20.60
CA GLY A 920 -57.42 -0.34 20.31
C GLY A 920 -58.87 -0.66 20.68
N ALA A 921 -59.52 -1.48 19.87
CA ALA A 921 -60.83 -2.03 20.19
C ALA A 921 -60.73 -3.55 20.36
N TRP A 922 -61.44 -4.09 21.33
CA TRP A 922 -61.34 -5.48 21.77
C TRP A 922 -62.73 -6.07 21.97
N LYS A 923 -62.91 -7.32 21.56
CA LYS A 923 -64.11 -8.08 21.89
C LYS A 923 -63.99 -8.62 23.32
N LYS A 924 -64.91 -8.25 24.21
CA LYS A 924 -64.89 -8.59 25.65
C LYS A 924 -64.86 -10.10 25.89
N SER A 925 -65.65 -10.87 25.14
CA SER A 925 -65.59 -12.34 25.22
C SER A 925 -64.23 -12.91 24.81
N ALA A 926 -63.63 -12.39 23.74
CA ALA A 926 -62.34 -12.88 23.24
C ALA A 926 -61.18 -12.56 24.19
N ILE A 927 -61.12 -11.33 24.75
CA ILE A 927 -60.05 -10.95 25.68
C ILE A 927 -60.14 -11.70 27.01
N LYS A 928 -61.35 -12.05 27.46
CA LYS A 928 -61.56 -12.92 28.61
C LYS A 928 -61.09 -14.36 28.37
N GLU A 929 -61.21 -14.86 27.13
CA GLU A 929 -60.77 -16.22 26.77
C GLU A 929 -59.24 -16.41 26.80
N VAL A 930 -58.48 -15.30 26.79
CA VAL A 930 -57.02 -15.29 26.81
C VAL A 930 -56.43 -14.71 28.10
N ASP A 931 -57.21 -14.75 29.19
CA ASP A 931 -56.82 -14.34 30.54
C ASP A 931 -56.48 -12.84 30.68
N LEU A 932 -57.16 -11.97 29.91
CA LEU A 932 -57.02 -10.51 29.96
C LEU A 932 -55.58 -10.01 29.75
N PHE A 933 -55.25 -8.80 30.25
CA PHE A 933 -53.88 -8.25 30.20
C PHE A 933 -53.06 -8.80 31.37
N GLU A 934 -52.01 -9.56 31.10
CA GLU A 934 -51.08 -10.04 32.13
C GLU A 934 -49.96 -9.02 32.41
N GLU A 935 -49.40 -9.08 33.63
CA GLU A 935 -48.39 -8.14 34.13
C GLU A 935 -46.95 -8.69 34.07
N ASP A 936 -46.75 -9.87 33.47
CA ASP A 936 -45.45 -10.54 33.40
C ASP A 936 -44.52 -10.03 32.27
N THR A 937 -45.04 -9.12 31.43
CA THR A 937 -44.32 -8.45 30.34
C THR A 937 -44.53 -6.92 30.40
N LEU A 938 -43.60 -6.15 29.82
CA LEU A 938 -43.72 -4.68 29.71
C LEU A 938 -44.50 -4.17 28.49
N ALA A 939 -44.98 -5.10 27.66
CA ALA A 939 -45.73 -4.85 26.42
C ALA A 939 -47.02 -5.68 26.46
N GLU A 940 -47.89 -5.34 27.41
CA GLU A 940 -49.14 -6.03 27.70
C GLU A 940 -50.06 -6.15 26.48
N ASP A 941 -50.02 -5.13 25.63
CA ASP A 941 -50.80 -5.00 24.40
C ASP A 941 -50.34 -5.99 23.31
N THR A 942 -49.03 -6.19 23.21
CA THR A 942 -48.40 -7.18 22.33
C THR A 942 -48.68 -8.60 22.80
N ASP A 943 -48.55 -8.87 24.10
CA ASP A 943 -48.81 -10.18 24.70
C ASP A 943 -50.25 -10.64 24.43
N VAL A 944 -51.25 -9.82 24.77
CA VAL A 944 -52.66 -10.18 24.57
C VAL A 944 -53.00 -10.34 23.09
N THR A 945 -52.43 -9.51 22.20
CA THR A 945 -52.63 -9.64 20.75
C THR A 945 -52.10 -10.98 20.24
N MET A 946 -50.90 -11.38 20.67
CA MET A 946 -50.33 -12.68 20.31
C MET A 946 -51.11 -13.86 20.89
N LYS A 947 -51.71 -13.73 22.08
CA LYS A 947 -52.62 -14.76 22.63
C LYS A 947 -53.88 -14.93 21.81
N LEU A 948 -54.52 -13.83 21.39
CA LEU A 948 -55.70 -13.87 20.52
C LEU A 948 -55.39 -14.54 19.17
N LEU A 949 -54.25 -14.20 18.56
CA LEU A 949 -53.79 -14.87 17.33
C LEU A 949 -53.58 -16.38 17.56
N ARG A 950 -53.04 -16.79 18.71
CA ARG A 950 -52.85 -18.21 19.05
C ARG A 950 -54.15 -18.99 19.24
N LYS A 951 -55.24 -18.30 19.60
CA LYS A 951 -56.60 -18.84 19.69
C LYS A 951 -57.34 -18.84 18.35
N GLY A 952 -56.75 -18.27 17.29
CA GLY A 952 -57.32 -18.24 15.94
C GLY A 952 -58.18 -17.01 15.65
N TYR A 953 -58.25 -16.03 16.55
CA TYR A 953 -58.95 -14.77 16.27
C TYR A 953 -58.22 -13.96 15.20
N LYS A 954 -59.02 -13.22 14.41
CA LYS A 954 -58.51 -12.23 13.47
C LYS A 954 -58.27 -10.91 14.19
N ILE A 955 -57.14 -10.29 13.88
CA ILE A 955 -56.83 -8.92 14.27
C ILE A 955 -56.89 -8.05 13.02
N ARG A 956 -57.58 -6.91 13.10
CA ARG A 956 -57.77 -6.00 11.96
C ARG A 956 -57.11 -4.66 12.18
N SER A 957 -56.74 -3.98 11.10
CA SER A 957 -56.27 -2.59 11.14
C SER A 957 -57.28 -1.65 10.52
N GLU A 958 -57.75 -0.67 11.29
CA GLU A 958 -58.55 0.44 10.77
C GLU A 958 -57.67 1.68 10.61
N VAL A 959 -57.50 2.12 9.38
CA VAL A 959 -56.54 3.16 9.01
C VAL A 959 -57.16 4.56 9.08
N ASP A 960 -58.49 4.64 8.99
CA ASP A 960 -59.26 5.88 9.10
C ASP A 960 -59.66 6.19 10.55
N ALA A 961 -59.47 5.24 11.47
CA ALA A 961 -59.62 5.42 12.92
C ALA A 961 -58.37 6.11 13.51
N ILE A 962 -58.29 7.44 13.36
CA ILE A 962 -57.09 8.22 13.70
C ILE A 962 -57.06 8.59 15.18
N ALA A 963 -55.92 8.39 15.83
CA ALA A 963 -55.64 8.86 17.19
C ALA A 963 -54.27 9.53 17.26
N TYR A 964 -54.19 10.69 17.90
CA TYR A 964 -52.98 11.49 18.05
C TYR A 964 -52.41 11.32 19.45
N THR A 965 -51.17 10.86 19.54
CA THR A 965 -50.44 10.67 20.81
C THR A 965 -49.26 11.63 20.92
N GLU A 966 -48.80 11.84 22.15
CA GLU A 966 -47.62 12.65 22.46
C GLU A 966 -46.32 11.82 22.36
N ALA A 967 -45.46 12.15 21.40
CA ALA A 967 -44.15 11.54 21.26
C ALA A 967 -43.10 12.24 22.15
N PRO A 968 -42.11 11.52 22.71
CA PRO A 968 -41.02 12.13 23.46
C PRO A 968 -40.29 13.23 22.69
N GLU A 969 -40.13 14.40 23.32
CA GLU A 969 -39.47 15.57 22.72
C GLU A 969 -37.95 15.59 22.97
N ASP A 970 -37.45 14.80 23.93
CA ASP A 970 -36.04 14.67 24.29
C ASP A 970 -35.50 13.23 24.21
N ILE A 971 -34.19 13.09 24.01
CA ILE A 971 -33.50 11.80 23.81
C ILE A 971 -33.62 10.88 25.04
N ARG A 972 -33.60 11.42 26.27
CA ARG A 972 -33.64 10.61 27.48
C ARG A 972 -35.02 9.96 27.63
N SER A 973 -36.09 10.71 27.41
CA SER A 973 -37.47 10.19 27.42
C SER A 973 -37.70 9.22 26.27
N PHE A 974 -37.18 9.53 25.07
CA PHE A 974 -37.23 8.65 23.91
C PHE A 974 -36.56 7.29 24.17
N ILE A 975 -35.32 7.27 24.67
CA ILE A 975 -34.60 6.04 25.00
C ILE A 975 -35.34 5.23 26.06
N LYS A 976 -35.90 5.88 27.10
CA LYS A 976 -36.70 5.17 28.12
C LYS A 976 -37.91 4.49 27.51
N GLN A 977 -38.65 5.19 26.63
CA GLN A 977 -39.81 4.64 25.95
C GLN A 977 -39.43 3.46 25.06
N ARG A 978 -38.47 3.64 24.15
CA ARG A 978 -38.04 2.58 23.23
C ARG A 978 -37.43 1.38 23.95
N TYR A 979 -36.75 1.60 25.06
CA TYR A 979 -36.23 0.53 25.90
C TYR A 979 -37.35 -0.32 26.52
N ARG A 980 -38.41 0.31 27.05
CA ARG A 980 -39.59 -0.42 27.55
C ARG A 980 -40.22 -1.28 26.45
N TRP A 981 -40.43 -0.70 25.26
CA TRP A 981 -41.05 -1.39 24.14
C TRP A 981 -40.20 -2.55 23.64
N THR A 982 -38.91 -2.31 23.40
CA THR A 982 -37.98 -3.33 22.91
C THR A 982 -37.84 -4.47 23.91
N PHE A 983 -37.69 -4.18 25.20
CA PHE A 983 -37.60 -5.21 26.23
C PHE A 983 -38.91 -6.00 26.37
N GLY A 984 -40.07 -5.31 26.35
CA GLY A 984 -41.39 -5.95 26.39
C GLY A 984 -41.65 -6.87 25.20
N ILE A 985 -41.26 -6.45 23.99
CA ILE A 985 -41.39 -7.27 22.78
C ILE A 985 -40.45 -8.49 22.86
N LEU A 986 -39.22 -8.35 23.36
CA LEU A 986 -38.34 -9.49 23.60
C LEU A 986 -38.94 -10.48 24.63
N GLN A 987 -39.61 -9.98 25.66
CA GLN A 987 -40.33 -10.82 26.62
C GLN A 987 -41.49 -11.57 25.93
N CYS A 988 -42.27 -10.90 25.09
CA CYS A 988 -43.35 -11.52 24.32
C CYS A 988 -42.82 -12.59 23.37
N LEU A 989 -41.76 -12.31 22.61
CA LEU A 989 -41.11 -13.29 21.74
C LEU A 989 -40.63 -14.53 22.52
N TRP A 990 -40.10 -14.34 23.72
CA TRP A 990 -39.69 -15.44 24.59
C TRP A 990 -40.89 -16.24 25.14
N LYS A 991 -41.93 -15.55 25.62
CA LYS A 991 -43.16 -16.15 26.16
C LYS A 991 -43.91 -16.96 25.09
N HIS A 992 -43.93 -16.46 23.86
CA HIS A 992 -44.61 -17.07 22.72
C HIS A 992 -43.70 -17.93 21.83
N LYS A 993 -42.46 -18.27 22.24
CA LYS A 993 -41.52 -19.06 21.44
C LYS A 993 -42.05 -20.42 20.97
N GLY A 994 -43.00 -21.01 21.70
CA GLY A 994 -43.66 -22.25 21.32
C GLY A 994 -44.61 -22.13 20.11
N ALA A 995 -44.95 -20.91 19.68
CA ALA A 995 -45.70 -20.67 18.45
C ALA A 995 -44.83 -20.72 17.19
N VAL A 996 -43.50 -20.69 17.34
CA VAL A 996 -42.56 -20.83 16.23
C VAL A 996 -42.69 -22.26 15.68
N PHE A 997 -43.08 -22.38 14.41
CA PHE A 997 -43.41 -23.65 13.73
C PHE A 997 -44.66 -24.40 14.24
N ASP A 998 -45.54 -23.74 15.00
CA ASP A 998 -46.83 -24.34 15.38
C ASP A 998 -47.74 -24.53 14.15
N LYS A 999 -48.17 -25.77 13.91
CA LYS A 999 -49.07 -26.12 12.80
C LYS A 999 -50.48 -25.51 12.95
N LYS A 1000 -50.91 -25.17 14.17
CA LYS A 1000 -52.23 -24.57 14.45
C LYS A 1000 -52.29 -23.08 14.09
N ASN A 1001 -51.16 -22.37 14.21
CA ASN A 1001 -51.08 -20.91 14.04
C ASN A 1001 -50.01 -20.51 13.01
N LYS A 1002 -50.10 -21.09 11.80
CA LYS A 1002 -49.08 -20.98 10.75
C LYS A 1002 -48.71 -19.53 10.41
N LYS A 1003 -49.67 -18.60 10.42
CA LYS A 1003 -49.46 -17.18 10.07
C LYS A 1003 -48.59 -16.46 11.11
N LEU A 1004 -48.93 -16.60 12.39
CA LEU A 1004 -48.13 -16.07 13.51
C LEU A 1004 -46.70 -16.66 13.52
N GLY A 1005 -46.58 -17.98 13.35
CA GLY A 1005 -45.31 -18.69 13.45
C GLY A 1005 -44.38 -18.56 12.24
N LEU A 1006 -44.92 -18.45 11.02
CA LEU A 1006 -44.12 -18.40 9.77
C LEU A 1006 -43.94 -16.99 9.20
N ILE A 1007 -44.81 -16.03 9.57
CA ILE A 1007 -44.76 -14.66 9.04
C ILE A 1007 -44.40 -13.68 10.15
N ALA A 1008 -45.24 -13.58 11.18
CA ALA A 1008 -45.17 -12.48 12.13
C ALA A 1008 -43.95 -12.57 13.06
N ILE A 1009 -43.73 -13.71 13.74
CA ILE A 1009 -42.59 -13.90 14.64
C ILE A 1009 -41.24 -13.81 13.88
N PRO A 1010 -41.05 -14.48 12.72
CA PRO A 1010 -39.82 -14.33 11.94
C PRO A 1010 -39.54 -12.89 11.51
N ASN A 1011 -40.56 -12.13 11.10
CA ASN A 1011 -40.39 -10.71 10.77
C ASN A 1011 -39.99 -9.87 11.99
N MET A 1012 -40.63 -10.08 13.15
CA MET A 1012 -40.24 -9.38 14.39
C MET A 1012 -38.79 -9.69 14.77
N LEU A 1013 -38.38 -10.96 14.71
CA LEU A 1013 -36.99 -11.36 14.97
C LEU A 1013 -36.02 -10.73 13.97
N PHE A 1014 -36.34 -10.74 12.67
CA PHE A 1014 -35.53 -10.15 11.63
C PHE A 1014 -35.25 -8.66 11.88
N GLN A 1015 -36.25 -7.88 12.30
CA GLN A 1015 -36.08 -6.46 12.60
C GLN A 1015 -35.05 -6.22 13.70
N TYR A 1016 -35.10 -7.00 14.78
CA TYR A 1016 -34.14 -6.86 15.88
C TYR A 1016 -32.76 -7.40 15.53
N VAL A 1017 -32.66 -8.48 14.76
CA VAL A 1017 -31.37 -9.00 14.26
C VAL A 1017 -30.71 -7.96 13.34
N LEU A 1018 -31.47 -7.37 12.42
CA LEU A 1018 -30.99 -6.32 11.52
C LEU A 1018 -30.47 -5.12 12.32
N LEU A 1019 -31.25 -4.61 13.28
CA LEU A 1019 -30.84 -3.51 14.16
C LEU A 1019 -29.62 -3.85 15.03
N ALA A 1020 -29.55 -5.06 15.58
CA ALA A 1020 -28.40 -5.49 16.39
C ALA A 1020 -27.12 -5.62 15.55
N SER A 1021 -27.24 -6.02 14.29
CA SER A 1021 -26.12 -6.18 13.34
C SER A 1021 -25.68 -4.89 12.65
N ALA A 1022 -26.46 -3.81 12.72
CA ALA A 1022 -26.19 -2.57 12.00
C ALA A 1022 -24.78 -1.96 12.27
N PRO A 1023 -24.24 -1.94 13.51
CA PRO A 1023 -22.90 -1.43 13.76
C PRO A 1023 -21.79 -2.22 13.06
N LEU A 1024 -21.99 -3.53 12.90
CA LEU A 1024 -21.01 -4.37 12.19
C LEU A 1024 -20.97 -3.99 10.70
N ALA A 1025 -22.13 -3.73 10.09
CA ALA A 1025 -22.21 -3.23 8.72
C ALA A 1025 -21.54 -1.85 8.58
N ASP A 1026 -21.75 -0.95 9.55
CA ASP A 1026 -21.11 0.38 9.56
C ASP A 1026 -19.57 0.28 9.65
N ILE A 1027 -19.04 -0.63 10.49
CA ILE A 1027 -17.59 -0.90 10.58
C ILE A 1027 -17.05 -1.48 9.27
N ILE A 1028 -17.76 -2.43 8.66
CA ILE A 1028 -17.38 -3.01 7.36
C ILE A 1028 -17.34 -1.93 6.28
N LEU A 1029 -18.30 -1.00 6.26
CA LEU A 1029 -18.31 0.13 5.34
C LEU A 1029 -17.09 1.04 5.54
N ILE A 1030 -16.77 1.41 6.79
CA ILE A 1030 -15.60 2.24 7.10
C ILE A 1030 -14.30 1.56 6.63
N ILE A 1031 -14.14 0.27 6.93
CA ILE A 1031 -12.99 -0.52 6.47
C ILE A 1031 -12.95 -0.55 4.94
N ALA A 1032 -14.08 -0.81 4.28
CA ALA A 1032 -14.15 -0.85 2.82
C ALA A 1032 -13.75 0.49 2.18
N LEU A 1033 -14.15 1.62 2.77
CA LEU A 1033 -13.76 2.96 2.33
C LEU A 1033 -12.25 3.18 2.46
N ILE A 1034 -11.64 2.76 3.59
CA ILE A 1034 -10.18 2.86 3.82
C ILE A 1034 -9.40 2.05 2.78
N TYR A 1035 -9.91 0.88 2.39
CA TYR A 1035 -9.25 -0.03 1.43
C TYR A 1035 -9.76 0.13 -0.02
N GLY A 1036 -10.55 1.16 -0.35
CA GLY A 1036 -11.01 1.43 -1.72
C GLY A 1036 -11.99 0.40 -2.32
N HIS A 1037 -12.66 -0.40 -1.49
CA HIS A 1037 -13.62 -1.42 -1.95
C HIS A 1037 -15.00 -0.82 -2.27
N MET A 1038 -15.14 -0.25 -3.48
CA MET A 1038 -16.35 0.45 -3.96
C MET A 1038 -17.63 -0.39 -3.95
N LEU A 1039 -17.53 -1.72 -4.06
CA LEU A 1039 -18.70 -2.61 -4.06
C LEU A 1039 -19.56 -2.44 -2.79
N VAL A 1040 -18.93 -2.29 -1.62
CA VAL A 1040 -19.64 -2.10 -0.34
C VAL A 1040 -20.37 -0.75 -0.31
N VAL A 1041 -19.78 0.27 -0.93
CA VAL A 1041 -20.40 1.60 -1.06
C VAL A 1041 -21.63 1.53 -1.95
N TYR A 1042 -21.54 0.88 -3.11
CA TYR A 1042 -22.70 0.68 -3.99
C TYR A 1042 -23.83 -0.07 -3.28
N PHE A 1043 -23.51 -1.11 -2.50
CA PHE A 1043 -24.51 -1.80 -1.69
C PHE A 1043 -25.22 -0.88 -0.69
N TYR A 1044 -24.47 -0.03 0.01
CA TYR A 1044 -25.04 0.90 0.97
C TYR A 1044 -25.95 1.94 0.30
N LEU A 1045 -25.53 2.47 -0.85
CA LEU A 1045 -26.31 3.43 -1.63
C LEU A 1045 -27.60 2.83 -2.18
N ILE A 1046 -27.56 1.60 -2.71
CA ILE A 1046 -28.75 0.88 -3.19
C ILE A 1046 -29.73 0.67 -2.03
N PHE A 1047 -29.25 0.23 -0.86
CA PHE A 1047 -30.10 0.05 0.31
C PHE A 1047 -30.80 1.35 0.74
N LEU A 1048 -30.05 2.46 0.80
CA LEU A 1048 -30.62 3.78 1.15
C LEU A 1048 -31.63 4.28 0.12
N LEU A 1049 -31.35 4.07 -1.18
CA LEU A 1049 -32.28 4.42 -2.25
C LEU A 1049 -33.59 3.66 -2.09
N MET A 1050 -33.51 2.35 -1.83
CA MET A 1050 -34.69 1.51 -1.64
C MET A 1050 -35.51 1.91 -0.42
N ASP A 1051 -34.85 2.22 0.71
CA ASP A 1051 -35.50 2.72 1.91
C ASP A 1051 -36.18 4.08 1.68
N ALA A 1052 -35.55 4.97 0.89
CA ALA A 1052 -36.15 6.24 0.50
C ALA A 1052 -37.41 6.05 -0.37
N LEU A 1053 -37.35 5.16 -1.37
CA LEU A 1053 -38.51 4.84 -2.22
C LEU A 1053 -39.65 4.22 -1.41
N ALA A 1054 -39.34 3.29 -0.50
CA ALA A 1054 -40.31 2.68 0.41
C ALA A 1054 -40.96 3.72 1.35
N SER A 1055 -40.16 4.67 1.86
CA SER A 1055 -40.64 5.74 2.71
C SER A 1055 -41.53 6.73 1.97
N ILE A 1056 -41.17 7.10 0.73
CA ILE A 1056 -42.01 7.94 -0.14
C ILE A 1056 -43.35 7.25 -0.41
N TYR A 1057 -43.32 5.95 -0.71
CA TYR A 1057 -44.53 5.15 -0.90
C TYR A 1057 -45.42 5.14 0.35
N ALA A 1058 -44.86 4.88 1.53
CA ALA A 1058 -45.60 4.87 2.79
C ALA A 1058 -46.26 6.23 3.11
N PHE A 1059 -45.53 7.33 2.93
CA PHE A 1059 -46.07 8.68 3.12
C PHE A 1059 -47.19 8.99 2.12
N SER A 1060 -47.03 8.59 0.85
CA SER A 1060 -48.09 8.69 -0.15
C SER A 1060 -49.31 7.81 0.16
N LEU A 1061 -49.10 6.66 0.80
CA LEU A 1061 -50.17 5.75 1.21
C LEU A 1061 -51.02 6.35 2.34
N GLU A 1062 -50.37 6.98 3.32
CA GLU A 1062 -51.00 7.63 4.49
C GLU A 1062 -51.46 9.09 4.23
N LYS A 1063 -51.26 9.61 3.00
CA LYS A 1063 -51.53 11.00 2.62
C LYS A 1063 -50.80 12.04 3.51
N GLU A 1064 -49.63 11.68 4.04
CA GLU A 1064 -48.81 12.57 4.89
C GLU A 1064 -47.89 13.46 4.05
N LYS A 1065 -47.56 14.65 4.58
CA LYS A 1065 -46.63 15.59 3.91
C LYS A 1065 -45.23 14.98 3.86
N LYS A 1066 -44.58 15.01 2.69
CA LYS A 1066 -43.24 14.41 2.47
C LYS A 1066 -42.07 15.21 3.03
N LYS A 1067 -42.30 16.44 3.53
CA LYS A 1067 -41.25 17.33 4.07
C LYS A 1067 -40.31 16.66 5.09
N PRO A 1068 -40.78 15.83 6.05
CA PRO A 1068 -39.91 15.15 7.00
C PRO A 1068 -38.88 14.23 6.34
N LEU A 1069 -39.17 13.67 5.17
CA LEU A 1069 -38.29 12.74 4.44
C LEU A 1069 -36.97 13.39 3.98
N LEU A 1070 -36.88 14.73 3.93
CA LEU A 1070 -35.61 15.44 3.71
C LEU A 1070 -34.55 15.07 4.77
N THR A 1071 -34.99 14.64 5.95
CA THR A 1071 -34.11 14.25 7.06
C THR A 1071 -33.88 12.74 7.16
N LEU A 1072 -34.41 11.95 6.21
CA LEU A 1072 -34.38 10.48 6.23
C LEU A 1072 -32.95 9.92 6.27
N PHE A 1073 -32.05 10.45 5.45
CA PHE A 1073 -30.65 9.99 5.43
C PHE A 1073 -29.97 10.19 6.80
N ILE A 1074 -30.13 11.38 7.40
CA ILE A 1074 -29.58 11.69 8.73
C ILE A 1074 -30.25 10.82 9.80
N GLN A 1075 -31.55 10.56 9.68
CA GLN A 1075 -32.25 9.62 10.55
C GLN A 1075 -31.60 8.22 10.49
N ARG A 1076 -31.31 7.69 9.31
CA ARG A 1076 -30.70 6.35 9.19
C ARG A 1076 -29.29 6.28 9.75
N MET A 1077 -28.53 7.38 9.73
CA MET A 1077 -27.18 7.43 10.31
C MET A 1077 -27.18 7.63 11.83
N VAL A 1078 -28.01 8.54 12.34
CA VAL A 1078 -27.97 8.98 13.74
C VAL A 1078 -29.05 8.31 14.58
N TYR A 1079 -30.31 8.45 14.16
CA TYR A 1079 -31.46 7.97 14.92
C TYR A 1079 -31.47 6.45 15.08
N ARG A 1080 -31.03 5.71 14.05
CA ARG A 1080 -30.85 4.24 14.10
C ARG A 1080 -29.93 3.81 15.25
N GLN A 1081 -28.89 4.58 15.57
CA GLN A 1081 -27.92 4.21 16.62
C GLN A 1081 -28.54 4.24 18.01
N PHE A 1082 -29.56 5.07 18.24
CA PHE A 1082 -30.34 5.01 19.47
C PHE A 1082 -31.09 3.68 19.61
N PHE A 1083 -31.65 3.14 18.51
CA PHE A 1083 -32.28 1.82 18.51
C PHE A 1083 -31.26 0.71 18.75
N THR A 1084 -30.13 0.75 18.07
CA THR A 1084 -29.02 -0.19 18.30
C THR A 1084 -28.65 -0.24 19.77
N TYR A 1085 -28.43 0.94 20.39
CA TYR A 1085 -28.13 1.03 21.82
C TYR A 1085 -29.23 0.40 22.68
N VAL A 1086 -30.50 0.71 22.38
CA VAL A 1086 -31.66 0.17 23.09
C VAL A 1086 -31.75 -1.35 22.97
N VAL A 1087 -31.55 -1.92 21.78
CA VAL A 1087 -31.59 -3.36 21.53
C VAL A 1087 -30.48 -4.07 22.31
N TRP A 1088 -29.24 -3.63 22.19
CA TRP A 1088 -28.11 -4.21 22.91
C TRP A 1088 -28.26 -4.10 24.43
N LYS A 1089 -28.74 -2.95 24.91
CA LYS A 1089 -29.06 -2.78 26.33
C LYS A 1089 -30.15 -3.77 26.77
N SER A 1090 -31.18 -3.98 25.95
CA SER A 1090 -32.30 -4.88 26.27
C SER A 1090 -31.84 -6.33 26.34
N LEU A 1091 -31.01 -6.76 25.38
CA LEU A 1091 -30.38 -8.08 25.38
C LEU A 1091 -29.49 -8.28 26.61
N LEU A 1092 -28.66 -7.30 26.97
CA LEU A 1092 -27.80 -7.38 28.16
C LEU A 1092 -28.60 -7.47 29.45
N PHE A 1093 -29.71 -6.74 29.59
CA PHE A 1093 -30.59 -6.85 30.75
C PHE A 1093 -31.33 -8.18 30.80
N ALA A 1094 -31.78 -8.67 29.63
CA ALA A 1094 -32.41 -9.98 29.51
C ALA A 1094 -31.42 -11.07 29.95
N ILE A 1095 -30.15 -11.01 29.54
CA ILE A 1095 -29.09 -11.94 29.98
C ILE A 1095 -28.80 -11.78 31.49
N LYS A 1096 -28.79 -10.55 32.01
CA LYS A 1096 -28.54 -10.29 33.44
C LYS A 1096 -29.67 -10.77 34.36
N GLY A 1097 -30.88 -10.93 33.84
CA GLY A 1097 -32.07 -11.31 34.60
C GLY A 1097 -32.54 -10.29 35.60
N GLN A 1098 -32.41 -9.01 35.26
CA GLN A 1098 -32.84 -7.89 36.12
C GLN A 1098 -34.31 -7.53 35.86
N LEU A 1099 -35.04 -7.18 36.93
CA LEU A 1099 -36.36 -6.57 36.83
C LEU A 1099 -36.23 -5.11 36.38
N MET A 1100 -37.13 -4.69 35.51
CA MET A 1100 -37.31 -3.29 35.14
C MET A 1100 -38.55 -2.75 35.84
N GLY A 1101 -38.38 -1.69 36.62
CA GLY A 1101 -39.51 -0.95 37.19
C GLY A 1101 -40.17 -0.04 36.16
N TRP A 1102 -41.48 0.16 36.31
CA TRP A 1102 -42.28 1.08 35.51
C TRP A 1102 -41.86 2.52 35.82
N ASN A 1103 -40.99 3.10 34.99
CA ASN A 1103 -40.50 4.47 35.17
C ASN A 1103 -41.28 5.41 34.24
N LYS A 1104 -42.13 6.26 34.83
CA LYS A 1104 -43.02 7.20 34.13
C LYS A 1104 -42.25 8.20 33.24
N LEU A 1105 -42.83 8.55 32.09
CA LEU A 1105 -42.36 9.61 31.19
C LEU A 1105 -42.98 10.96 31.62
N GLN A 1106 -42.20 12.04 31.57
CA GLN A 1106 -42.70 13.39 31.83
C GLN A 1106 -43.50 13.86 30.60
N ARG A 1107 -44.77 14.26 30.79
CA ARG A 1107 -45.66 14.73 29.72
C ARG A 1107 -45.63 16.25 29.64
N THR A 1108 -45.69 16.79 28.43
CA THR A 1108 -45.62 18.24 28.17
C THR A 1108 -46.98 18.86 27.82
N GLY A 1109 -48.00 18.06 27.50
CA GLY A 1109 -49.36 18.56 27.19
C GLY A 1109 -49.48 19.21 25.81
N ASN A 1110 -48.47 19.02 24.96
CA ASN A 1110 -48.21 19.75 23.72
C ASN A 1110 -48.91 19.19 22.47
N VAL A 1111 -49.87 18.27 22.62
CA VAL A 1111 -50.71 17.82 21.49
C VAL A 1111 -51.56 19.01 21.03
N VAL A 1112 -51.29 19.50 19.82
CA VAL A 1112 -51.98 20.68 19.27
C VAL A 1112 -53.10 20.21 18.34
N GLN A 1113 -54.34 20.58 18.68
CA GLN A 1113 -55.50 20.31 17.85
C GLN A 1113 -55.52 21.18 16.57
N THR A 1114 -54.67 22.19 16.37
CA THR A 1114 -54.81 23.07 15.18
C THR A 1114 -54.39 22.45 13.84
N ASP A 1115 -53.71 21.30 13.81
CA ASP A 1115 -53.55 20.49 12.59
C ASP A 1115 -54.81 19.66 12.25
N PHE A 1116 -55.76 19.53 13.19
CA PHE A 1116 -57.07 18.85 13.09
C PHE A 1116 -58.00 19.57 12.09
N GLU A 1117 -58.14 20.88 12.23
CA GLU A 1117 -59.15 21.68 11.52
C GLU A 1117 -58.71 21.98 10.07
N LYS A 1118 -57.42 22.28 9.86
CA LYS A 1118 -56.86 22.55 8.52
C LYS A 1118 -56.88 21.35 7.55
N HIS A 1119 -57.05 20.13 8.05
CA HIS A 1119 -57.22 18.93 7.21
C HIS A 1119 -58.68 18.55 6.96
N GLN A 1120 -59.62 18.97 7.82
CA GLN A 1120 -61.05 18.84 7.54
C GLN A 1120 -61.53 19.93 6.57
N GLU A 1121 -61.09 21.19 6.69
CA GLU A 1121 -61.49 22.28 5.77
C GLU A 1121 -61.14 22.00 4.29
N LYS A 1122 -60.15 21.17 4.01
CA LYS A 1122 -59.78 20.78 2.63
C LYS A 1122 -60.52 19.57 2.06
N ASN A 1123 -61.29 18.84 2.87
CA ASN A 1123 -62.00 17.63 2.42
C ASN A 1123 -63.53 17.82 2.33
N VAL A 1124 -64.06 19.02 2.56
CA VAL A 1124 -65.49 19.33 2.39
C VAL A 1124 -65.83 19.69 0.93
N ASP A 1125 -64.84 19.84 0.04
CA ASP A 1125 -65.07 20.30 -1.33
C ASP A 1125 -64.91 19.18 -2.37
N PHE A 1126 -65.69 18.09 -2.25
CA PHE A 1126 -65.95 17.14 -3.34
C PHE A 1126 -67.30 16.43 -3.15
N SER A 1127 -68.39 17.19 -3.29
CA SER A 1127 -69.68 16.67 -3.73
C SER A 1127 -70.48 17.76 -4.44
N VAL A 1128 -70.15 17.99 -5.71
CA VAL A 1128 -71.08 18.35 -6.80
C VAL A 1128 -70.65 17.55 -8.02
#